data_AF-A0A850MF18-F1
#
_entry.id   AF-A0A850MF18-F1
#
_cell.length_a   1.000
_cell.length_b   1.000
_cell.length_c   1.000
_cell.angle_alpha   90.00
_cell.angle_beta   90.00
_cell.angle_gamma   90.00
#
_symmetry.space_group_name_H-M   'P 1'
#
loop_
_entity.id
_entity.type
_entity.pdbx_description
1 polymer ?
#
loop_
_entity_poly.entity_id
_entity_poly.type
_entity_poly.pdbx_seq_one_letter_code
_entity_poly.pdbx_strand_id
1 'polypeptide(L)'
;MIETLHKAENISLKRRNELITLAGRYLGYDSIYTWNADINGFIIQLQTNDAHLEDFWKENFFPATLEYNLRPHGIIYAITGVYDAESGVSYNSETKTGFLININTYLQLRSLVLGILLDLTEEKRNLHFIRGSLVDLDGEGISIMGPTGSGINTHTFFLLELEKARLHSTDWIYMERLGGEKGRISTTVSERKFYLKNNIIKLIPRLKILYEKCKKEKSHFILDPWWIGGEDKSITTTRINVIFFLDPAPARKEIARRLTKKEALSMLFNAEHPFFNPHILVYNEKRKELQLKFFENLFDFVAVYRINTAKPMFEVQKQIKNIILSKEYLEPLQEEKEEIQVEVAEALKHINLDEIRKALSEMVNLSNVQSPSEKEVQKMAEKYGFRTKFGNYNYVSTVKNRSAGLTVYIGSPQVHQKSLNENQREIIKNLPKTVQEVLSYIKKAPFVHTSRIMGENPDFTPTCTLFVSVHRKEMVRLTHMMNLSLFSYEKETEPHFYMIYIPEWHEKDRQIIVFPEIGVTFVLGTDYYGEVKKGMLRMTMWYAKKRGMLGLHAGAKIINAKDAHDSKIKKYSTLIFGLTATGKTTHSCHSHNLNETQGEGIEIVQDDFIALRLDGSAFGTERGFFLKTEGLNHEIQPLIYNAITQPDGVFENVLVDYQGNVFFEDNTLTGNGRGIMQKKDFGKYSSQGINIPPLSEVDGMLIFLITRRNTVVPIASKLTLEQAAASFMLGESIETSGSNPKRAGESVRVVGTNPFIIGDESKEGEIFYDILMENKGKVKCFLLNTGGIGEIREIQPDGTKILKRKVSRIPIKEMASIIRGITRDSIEWESEPFFGTMIPRKVEGVDMTKYNPAKFYSPKKLKELVESLKEERREYLAQFKNLDDKIKFAFQ
;
A
#
# COMPACT_ATOMS: atom_id res chain seq x y z
N MET A 1 18.85 46.41 3.42
CA MET A 1 17.69 46.87 4.20
C MET A 1 16.53 46.93 3.21
N ILE A 2 15.57 46.01 3.11
CA ILE A 2 15.00 44.97 3.98
C ILE A 2 14.61 43.81 3.04
N GLU A 3 15.18 42.60 3.17
CA GLU A 3 14.81 41.43 2.33
C GLU A 3 13.59 40.67 2.89
N THR A 4 13.09 41.02 4.07
CA THR A 4 12.03 40.29 4.78
C THR A 4 10.91 41.21 5.28
N LEU A 5 9.65 40.79 5.14
CA LEU A 5 8.45 41.53 5.54
C LEU A 5 8.27 41.74 7.05
N HIS A 6 9.27 41.46 7.87
CA HIS A 6 9.18 41.49 9.33
C HIS A 6 8.81 42.86 9.95
N LYS A 7 8.56 43.87 9.11
CA LYS A 7 8.12 45.22 9.44
C LYS A 7 6.81 45.65 8.75
N ALA A 8 6.05 44.75 8.13
CA ALA A 8 4.73 45.10 7.62
C ALA A 8 3.81 45.41 8.81
N GLU A 9 3.56 46.70 9.05
CA GLU A 9 2.72 47.14 10.15
C GLU A 9 1.27 46.69 9.90
N ASN A 10 0.68 45.96 10.86
CA ASN A 10 -0.75 45.71 10.83
C ASN A 10 -1.47 47.01 11.21
N ILE A 11 -1.98 47.73 10.22
CA ILE A 11 -2.53 49.08 10.38
C ILE A 11 -4.02 49.06 10.73
N SER A 12 -4.47 50.10 11.43
CA SER A 12 -5.89 50.30 11.73
C SER A 12 -6.74 50.56 10.48
N LEU A 13 -8.05 50.34 10.60
CA LEU A 13 -9.00 50.58 9.51
C LEU A 13 -9.05 52.05 9.08
N LYS A 14 -8.85 52.99 10.02
CA LYS A 14 -8.69 54.43 9.74
C LYS A 14 -7.46 54.69 8.86
N ARG A 15 -6.30 54.18 9.26
CA ARG A 15 -5.05 54.34 8.50
C ARG A 15 -5.15 53.70 7.12
N ARG A 16 -5.81 52.54 7.02
CA ARG A 16 -6.10 51.87 5.74
C ARG A 16 -6.91 52.78 4.80
N ASN A 17 -7.96 53.44 5.29
CA ASN A 17 -8.77 54.35 4.46
C ASN A 17 -7.97 55.59 4.01
N GLU A 18 -7.11 56.13 4.86
CA GLU A 18 -6.18 57.22 4.49
C GLU A 18 -5.24 56.78 3.36
N LEU A 19 -4.68 55.57 3.46
CA LEU A 19 -3.78 55.03 2.43
C LEU A 19 -4.49 54.68 1.12
N ILE A 20 -5.75 54.22 1.15
CA ILE A 20 -6.56 54.06 -0.09
C ILE A 20 -6.76 55.42 -0.75
N THR A 21 -7.09 56.45 0.04
CA THR A 21 -7.28 57.82 -0.48
C THR A 21 -5.98 58.35 -1.10
N LEU A 22 -4.85 58.09 -0.45
CA LEU A 22 -3.53 58.42 -0.99
C LEU A 22 -3.27 57.67 -2.30
N ALA A 23 -3.45 56.34 -2.32
CA ALA A 23 -3.24 55.53 -3.51
C ALA A 23 -4.10 55.99 -4.69
N GLY A 24 -5.37 56.31 -4.45
CA GLY A 24 -6.27 56.85 -5.47
C GLY A 24 -5.79 58.15 -6.13
N ARG A 25 -4.98 58.97 -5.45
CA ARG A 25 -4.38 60.18 -6.05
C ARG A 25 -3.25 59.87 -7.03
N TYR A 26 -2.56 58.75 -6.84
CA TYR A 26 -1.40 58.32 -7.64
C TYR A 26 -1.74 57.24 -8.67
N LEU A 27 -2.90 56.61 -8.54
CA LEU A 27 -3.47 55.66 -9.50
C LEU A 27 -4.45 56.38 -10.44
N GLY A 28 -3.93 57.27 -11.28
CA GLY A 28 -4.74 57.98 -12.29
C GLY A 28 -5.32 57.04 -13.35
N TYR A 29 -6.42 57.45 -14.00
CA TYR A 29 -7.15 56.63 -14.98
C TYR A 29 -6.26 56.13 -16.15
N ASP A 30 -5.32 56.96 -16.62
CA ASP A 30 -4.45 56.64 -17.75
C ASP A 30 -3.17 55.87 -17.38
N SER A 31 -2.92 55.66 -16.08
CA SER A 31 -1.68 55.05 -15.58
C SER A 31 -1.90 53.91 -14.58
N ILE A 32 -3.15 53.47 -14.37
CA ILE A 32 -3.48 52.39 -13.46
C ILE A 32 -3.43 51.03 -14.16
N TYR A 33 -2.60 50.16 -13.63
CA TYR A 33 -2.62 48.74 -13.94
C TYR A 33 -3.41 47.99 -12.87
N THR A 34 -4.47 47.29 -13.29
CA THR A 34 -5.27 46.43 -12.40
C THR A 34 -5.22 44.99 -12.89
N TRP A 35 -4.84 44.06 -12.03
CA TRP A 35 -4.80 42.64 -12.39
C TRP A 35 -5.14 41.72 -11.23
N ASN A 36 -6.01 40.75 -11.48
CA ASN A 36 -6.46 39.75 -10.51
C ASN A 36 -5.65 38.45 -10.68
N ALA A 37 -4.94 38.07 -9.63
CA ALA A 37 -4.25 36.78 -9.51
C ALA A 37 -5.18 35.74 -8.90
N ASP A 38 -5.29 34.57 -9.51
CA ASP A 38 -5.84 33.38 -8.86
C ASP A 38 -4.70 32.57 -8.23
N ILE A 39 -4.74 32.42 -6.90
CA ILE A 39 -3.77 31.64 -6.15
C ILE A 39 -4.53 30.57 -5.38
N ASN A 40 -4.70 29.41 -6.01
CA ASN A 40 -5.44 28.26 -5.48
C ASN A 40 -6.86 28.62 -4.99
N GLY A 41 -7.61 29.37 -5.81
CA GLY A 41 -8.99 29.80 -5.54
C GLY A 41 -9.09 31.12 -4.77
N PHE A 42 -7.97 31.67 -4.29
CA PHE A 42 -7.93 32.99 -3.67
C PHE A 42 -7.58 34.05 -4.70
N ILE A 43 -8.58 34.84 -5.08
CA ILE A 43 -8.42 36.00 -5.95
C ILE A 43 -7.78 37.17 -5.18
N ILE A 44 -6.56 37.55 -5.54
CA ILE A 44 -5.87 38.74 -4.99
C ILE A 44 -5.70 39.77 -6.11
N GLN A 45 -6.17 40.99 -5.89
CA GLN A 45 -6.06 42.08 -6.85
C GLN A 45 -4.82 42.92 -6.58
N LEU A 46 -4.04 43.21 -7.63
CA LEU A 46 -3.03 44.25 -7.63
C LEU A 46 -3.55 45.49 -8.35
N GLN A 47 -3.38 46.66 -7.72
CA GLN A 47 -3.51 47.97 -8.36
C GLN A 47 -2.18 48.72 -8.25
N THR A 48 -1.60 49.09 -9.37
CA THR A 48 -0.29 49.76 -9.39
C THR A 48 -0.14 50.79 -10.51
N ASN A 49 0.67 51.82 -10.29
CA ASN A 49 1.13 52.75 -11.34
C ASN A 49 2.53 52.40 -11.86
N ASP A 50 3.12 51.30 -11.36
CA ASP A 50 4.44 50.85 -11.74
C ASP A 50 4.35 49.68 -12.73
N ALA A 51 4.78 49.94 -13.96
CA ALA A 51 4.72 48.96 -15.05
C ALA A 51 5.62 47.73 -14.78
N HIS A 52 6.72 47.88 -14.03
CA HIS A 52 7.61 46.77 -13.70
C HIS A 52 6.94 45.80 -12.71
N LEU A 53 6.26 46.33 -11.69
CA LEU A 53 5.51 45.51 -10.74
C LEU A 53 4.35 44.76 -11.40
N GLU A 54 3.60 45.44 -12.27
CA GLU A 54 2.53 44.81 -13.05
C GLU A 54 3.07 43.66 -13.91
N ASP A 55 4.14 43.93 -14.66
CA ASP A 55 4.71 43.01 -15.63
C ASP A 55 5.31 41.76 -14.98
N PHE A 56 5.87 41.87 -13.76
CA PHE A 56 6.30 40.71 -12.97
C PHE A 56 5.14 39.95 -12.33
N TRP A 57 4.10 40.66 -11.88
CA TRP A 57 2.91 40.05 -11.26
C TRP A 57 2.17 39.14 -12.25
N LYS A 58 1.93 39.63 -13.47
CA LYS A 58 1.32 38.86 -14.57
C LYS A 58 2.15 37.64 -14.99
N GLU A 59 3.47 37.76 -14.84
CA GLU A 59 4.43 36.72 -15.22
C GLU A 59 4.48 35.59 -14.16
N ASN A 60 4.36 35.92 -12.88
CA ASN A 60 4.53 34.98 -11.77
C ASN A 60 3.25 34.22 -11.37
N PHE A 61 2.07 34.87 -11.40
CA PHE A 61 0.81 34.26 -10.95
C PHE A 61 -0.12 33.86 -12.10
N PHE A 62 -1.12 33.03 -11.79
CA PHE A 62 -2.18 32.66 -12.74
C PHE A 62 -3.22 33.79 -12.83
N PRO A 63 -3.75 34.10 -14.03
CA PRO A 63 -4.84 35.07 -14.15
C PRO A 63 -6.14 34.50 -13.56
N ALA A 64 -6.92 35.34 -12.87
CA ALA A 64 -8.27 35.00 -12.47
C ALA A 64 -9.20 34.81 -13.70
N THR A 65 -10.21 33.94 -13.59
CA THR A 65 -11.22 33.77 -14.64
C THR A 65 -11.95 35.09 -14.95
N LEU A 66 -12.21 35.37 -16.23
CA LEU A 66 -12.80 36.62 -16.78
C LEU A 66 -14.28 36.86 -16.39
N GLU A 67 -14.78 36.26 -15.31
CA GLU A 67 -16.13 36.54 -14.85
C GLU A 67 -16.19 37.96 -14.26
N TYR A 68 -17.00 38.81 -14.89
CA TYR A 68 -17.07 40.26 -14.67
C TYR A 68 -17.44 40.71 -13.24
N ASN A 69 -17.75 39.80 -12.31
CA ASN A 69 -18.25 40.10 -10.96
C ASN A 69 -17.48 39.44 -9.79
N LEU A 70 -16.30 38.85 -10.02
CA LEU A 70 -15.54 38.24 -8.93
C LEU A 70 -14.95 39.30 -7.99
N ARG A 71 -15.49 39.39 -6.76
CA ARG A 71 -14.94 40.24 -5.70
C ARG A 71 -13.60 39.67 -5.22
N PRO A 72 -12.50 40.46 -5.18
CA PRO A 72 -11.22 39.97 -4.70
C PRO A 72 -11.26 39.67 -3.19
N HIS A 73 -10.56 38.62 -2.78
CA HIS A 73 -10.38 38.22 -1.38
C HIS A 73 -9.37 39.11 -0.65
N GLY A 74 -8.47 39.75 -1.40
CA GLY A 74 -7.53 40.75 -0.90
C GLY A 74 -7.11 41.70 -2.00
N ILE A 75 -6.71 42.92 -1.63
CA ILE A 75 -6.33 43.98 -2.57
C ILE A 75 -4.97 44.55 -2.15
N ILE A 76 -4.06 44.73 -3.10
CA ILE A 76 -2.77 45.38 -2.88
C ILE A 76 -2.70 46.65 -3.72
N TYR A 77 -2.42 47.78 -3.06
CA TYR A 77 -2.11 49.04 -3.71
C TYR A 77 -0.60 49.25 -3.70
N ALA A 78 0.03 49.19 -4.86
CA ALA A 78 1.47 49.43 -5.02
C ALA A 78 1.70 50.72 -5.81
N ILE A 79 2.05 51.81 -5.13
CA ILE A 79 2.22 53.13 -5.73
C ILE A 79 3.66 53.61 -5.62
N THR A 80 4.16 54.21 -6.69
CA THR A 80 5.49 54.85 -6.75
C THR A 80 5.37 56.33 -7.09
N GLY A 81 6.41 57.12 -6.77
CA GLY A 81 6.46 58.56 -7.06
C GLY A 81 5.77 59.44 -6.03
N VAL A 82 5.56 58.95 -4.81
CA VAL A 82 4.94 59.72 -3.71
C VAL A 82 6.01 60.58 -3.03
N TYR A 83 6.06 61.87 -3.35
CA TYR A 83 7.17 62.76 -2.93
C TYR A 83 7.31 62.93 -1.41
N ASP A 84 6.19 62.96 -0.67
CA ASP A 84 6.16 63.23 0.78
C ASP A 84 5.95 61.97 1.65
N ALA A 85 6.28 60.78 1.13
CA ALA A 85 6.11 59.53 1.87
C ALA A 85 7.37 58.66 1.85
N GLU A 86 7.73 58.11 3.01
CA GLU A 86 8.79 57.11 3.12
C GLU A 86 8.40 55.80 2.42
N SER A 87 9.40 55.10 1.88
CA SER A 87 9.19 53.77 1.31
C SER A 87 8.77 52.79 2.39
N GLY A 88 7.65 52.09 2.19
CA GLY A 88 7.08 51.26 3.25
C GLY A 88 6.10 50.22 2.75
N VAL A 89 5.91 49.18 3.57
CA VAL A 89 4.88 48.14 3.38
C VAL A 89 3.93 48.20 4.57
N SER A 90 2.63 48.26 4.30
CA SER A 90 1.59 48.24 5.33
C SER A 90 0.51 47.22 4.99
N TYR A 91 -0.13 46.64 6.00
CA TYR A 91 -1.15 45.62 5.80
C TYR A 91 -2.31 45.82 6.78
N ASN A 92 -3.55 45.69 6.32
CA ASN A 92 -4.71 45.64 7.20
C ASN A 92 -5.33 44.24 7.16
N SER A 93 -5.21 43.49 8.26
CA SER A 93 -5.68 42.11 8.35
C SER A 93 -7.19 41.94 8.30
N GLU A 94 -7.95 42.95 8.72
CA GLU A 94 -9.43 42.88 8.74
C GLU A 94 -10.02 42.88 7.33
N THR A 95 -9.46 43.69 6.44
CA THR A 95 -9.93 43.82 5.05
C THR A 95 -9.05 43.15 4.02
N LYS A 96 -7.97 42.50 4.46
CA LYS A 96 -6.95 41.87 3.59
C LYS A 96 -6.40 42.86 2.55
N THR A 97 -6.15 44.09 3.00
CA THR A 97 -5.68 45.19 2.14
C THR A 97 -4.19 45.48 2.40
N GLY A 98 -3.35 45.34 1.38
CA GLY A 98 -1.92 45.64 1.42
C GLY A 98 -1.56 46.95 0.73
N PHE A 99 -0.48 47.59 1.18
CA PHE A 99 0.07 48.81 0.58
C PHE A 99 1.58 48.67 0.41
N LEU A 100 2.08 49.05 -0.77
CA LEU A 100 3.49 49.30 -1.04
C LEU A 100 3.62 50.74 -1.53
N ILE A 101 4.37 51.56 -0.80
CA ILE A 101 4.61 52.96 -1.15
C ILE A 101 6.08 53.13 -1.51
N ASN A 102 6.36 53.71 -2.68
CA ASN A 102 7.72 53.96 -3.17
C ASN A 102 8.63 52.73 -3.14
N ILE A 103 8.06 51.57 -3.44
CA ILE A 103 8.78 50.30 -3.62
C ILE A 103 8.60 49.86 -5.06
N ASN A 104 9.70 49.65 -5.76
CA ASN A 104 9.74 49.28 -7.18
C ASN A 104 10.36 47.89 -7.41
N THR A 105 10.45 47.07 -6.36
CA THR A 105 11.02 45.73 -6.39
C THR A 105 9.93 44.67 -6.19
N TYR A 106 9.89 43.68 -7.08
CA TYR A 106 8.82 42.68 -7.08
C TYR A 106 8.87 41.75 -5.86
N LEU A 107 10.07 41.53 -5.28
CA LEU A 107 10.26 40.69 -4.10
C LEU A 107 9.32 41.06 -2.93
N GLN A 108 9.17 42.35 -2.63
CA GLN A 108 8.33 42.82 -1.53
C GLN A 108 6.85 42.64 -1.86
N LEU A 109 6.46 42.87 -3.12
CA LEU A 109 5.09 42.65 -3.58
C LEU A 109 4.72 41.16 -3.49
N ARG A 110 5.58 40.27 -4.02
CA ARG A 110 5.43 38.81 -3.89
C ARG A 110 5.34 38.38 -2.43
N SER A 111 6.24 38.90 -1.60
CA SER A 111 6.22 38.57 -0.18
C SER A 111 4.89 38.99 0.46
N LEU A 112 4.33 40.15 0.10
CA LEU A 112 3.11 40.68 0.71
C LEU A 112 1.91 39.82 0.34
N VAL A 113 1.78 39.43 -0.93
CA VAL A 113 0.70 38.52 -1.34
C VAL A 113 0.77 37.17 -0.65
N LEU A 114 1.97 36.58 -0.48
CA LEU A 114 2.13 35.33 0.27
C LEU A 114 1.69 35.48 1.73
N GLY A 115 2.01 36.62 2.35
CA GLY A 115 1.56 36.93 3.71
C GLY A 115 0.05 37.12 3.83
N ILE A 116 -0.59 37.76 2.84
CA ILE A 116 -2.06 37.91 2.79
C ILE A 116 -2.72 36.54 2.64
N LEU A 117 -2.16 35.64 1.83
CA LEU A 117 -2.67 34.28 1.64
C LEU A 117 -2.56 33.43 2.91
N LEU A 118 -1.46 33.54 3.65
CA LEU A 118 -1.35 32.92 4.98
C LEU A 118 -2.47 33.41 5.88
N ASP A 119 -2.67 34.73 5.96
CA ASP A 119 -3.71 35.32 6.78
C ASP A 119 -5.13 34.87 6.37
N LEU A 120 -5.38 34.69 5.07
CA LEU A 120 -6.65 34.16 4.54
C LEU A 120 -6.87 32.67 4.83
N THR A 121 -5.80 31.87 4.83
CA THR A 121 -5.88 30.41 4.99
C THR A 121 -5.80 29.93 6.42
N GLU A 122 -5.10 30.63 7.30
CA GLU A 122 -4.93 30.25 8.71
C GLU A 122 -6.27 30.08 9.45
N GLU A 123 -7.33 30.79 9.04
CA GLU A 123 -8.67 30.66 9.63
C GLU A 123 -9.46 29.45 9.11
N LYS A 124 -8.98 28.78 8.03
CA LYS A 124 -9.62 27.63 7.40
C LYS A 124 -8.87 26.34 7.75
N ARG A 125 -9.46 25.50 8.62
CA ARG A 125 -8.83 24.27 9.14
C ARG A 125 -8.26 23.31 8.09
N ASN A 126 -8.80 23.28 6.88
CA ASN A 126 -8.45 22.31 5.84
C ASN A 126 -7.44 22.83 4.80
N LEU A 127 -7.03 24.11 4.86
CA LEU A 127 -6.17 24.74 3.85
C LEU A 127 -4.95 25.36 4.50
N HIS A 128 -3.76 25.00 4.04
CA HIS A 128 -2.50 25.45 4.62
C HIS A 128 -1.46 25.72 3.54
N PHE A 129 -0.52 26.62 3.84
CA PHE A 129 0.68 26.80 3.02
C PHE A 129 1.92 26.47 3.83
N ILE A 130 2.83 25.74 3.20
CA ILE A 130 4.15 25.45 3.75
C ILE A 130 5.20 26.24 3.00
N ARG A 131 6.07 26.93 3.75
CA ARG A 131 7.31 27.49 3.21
C ARG A 131 8.30 26.35 3.00
N GLY A 132 8.58 26.01 1.76
CA GLY A 132 9.54 24.98 1.39
C GLY A 132 9.51 24.68 -0.10
N SER A 133 10.48 23.89 -0.54
CA SER A 133 10.46 23.32 -1.89
C SER A 133 9.89 21.92 -1.87
N LEU A 134 9.31 21.47 -2.99
CA LEU A 134 8.80 20.12 -3.16
C LEU A 134 9.30 19.56 -4.49
N VAL A 135 9.90 18.37 -4.43
CA VAL A 135 10.32 17.59 -5.60
C VAL A 135 9.58 16.26 -5.56
N ASP A 136 8.94 15.89 -6.65
CA ASP A 136 8.38 14.55 -6.84
C ASP A 136 9.46 13.63 -7.40
N LEU A 137 9.59 12.44 -6.84
CA LEU A 137 10.45 11.37 -7.36
C LEU A 137 9.61 10.09 -7.51
N ASP A 138 9.24 9.75 -8.75
CA ASP A 138 8.40 8.59 -9.09
C ASP A 138 7.07 8.54 -8.29
N GLY A 139 6.45 9.70 -8.02
CA GLY A 139 5.20 9.80 -7.26
C GLY A 139 5.37 9.96 -5.75
N GLU A 140 6.60 10.04 -5.25
CA GLU A 140 6.93 10.32 -3.85
C GLU A 140 7.45 11.75 -3.70
N GLY A 141 6.74 12.59 -2.93
CA GLY A 141 7.14 13.98 -2.74
C GLY A 141 8.13 14.14 -1.60
N ILE A 142 9.25 14.79 -1.93
CA ILE A 142 10.36 15.14 -1.05
C ILE A 142 10.30 16.64 -0.83
N SER A 143 9.91 17.02 0.39
CA SER A 143 9.88 18.42 0.79
C SER A 143 11.19 18.82 1.46
N ILE A 144 11.68 20.03 1.17
CA ILE A 144 12.83 20.62 1.83
C ILE A 144 12.39 21.94 2.43
N MET A 145 12.59 22.06 3.74
CA MET A 145 12.24 23.23 4.54
C MET A 145 13.44 23.66 5.37
N GLY A 146 13.49 24.91 5.80
CA GLY A 146 14.54 25.41 6.67
C GLY A 146 14.62 26.93 6.65
N PRO A 147 15.46 27.56 7.46
CA PRO A 147 15.57 29.03 7.51
C PRO A 147 15.95 29.65 6.15
N THR A 148 15.68 30.94 5.98
CA THR A 148 16.13 31.67 4.79
C THR A 148 17.65 31.62 4.66
N GLY A 149 18.13 31.29 3.47
CA GLY A 149 19.57 31.13 3.21
C GLY A 149 20.15 29.76 3.57
N SER A 150 19.36 28.82 4.13
CA SER A 150 19.82 27.46 4.48
C SER A 150 20.14 26.56 3.28
N GLY A 151 19.88 27.02 2.05
CA GLY A 151 20.18 26.29 0.83
C GLY A 151 19.03 25.47 0.26
N ILE A 152 17.77 25.73 0.64
CA ILE A 152 16.57 25.02 0.14
C ILE A 152 16.66 24.78 -1.37
N ASN A 153 16.64 25.85 -2.18
CA ASN A 153 16.70 25.75 -3.64
C ASN A 153 17.94 25.01 -4.14
N THR A 154 19.10 25.20 -3.51
CA THR A 154 20.32 24.47 -3.88
C THR A 154 20.07 22.96 -3.78
N HIS A 155 19.54 22.49 -2.65
CA HIS A 155 19.25 21.07 -2.46
C HIS A 155 18.13 20.58 -3.37
N THR A 156 17.07 21.37 -3.56
CA THR A 156 15.95 21.07 -4.47
C THR A 156 16.44 20.76 -5.88
N PHE A 157 17.27 21.63 -6.45
CA PHE A 157 17.71 21.46 -7.83
C PHE A 157 18.78 20.37 -7.98
N PHE A 158 19.57 20.08 -6.95
CA PHE A 158 20.43 18.88 -6.96
C PHE A 158 19.61 17.58 -6.97
N LEU A 159 18.44 17.55 -6.33
CA LEU A 159 17.53 16.41 -6.45
C LEU A 159 16.99 16.25 -7.87
N LEU A 160 16.84 17.34 -8.64
CA LEU A 160 16.42 17.26 -10.05
C LEU A 160 17.44 16.57 -10.97
N GLU A 161 18.67 16.31 -10.50
CA GLU A 161 19.63 15.45 -11.19
C GLU A 161 19.26 13.97 -11.12
N LEU A 162 18.44 13.57 -10.14
CA LEU A 162 17.93 12.21 -10.07
C LEU A 162 16.98 11.93 -11.25
N GLU A 163 17.01 10.69 -11.71
CA GLU A 163 16.12 10.22 -12.76
C GLU A 163 14.66 10.31 -12.28
N LYS A 164 13.77 10.90 -13.09
CA LYS A 164 12.34 11.16 -12.78
C LYS A 164 12.05 12.14 -11.64
N ALA A 165 13.07 12.84 -11.14
CA ALA A 165 12.82 13.94 -10.22
C ALA A 165 12.18 15.12 -10.97
N ARG A 166 11.04 15.59 -10.48
CA ARG A 166 10.23 16.68 -11.05
C ARG A 166 9.99 17.76 -10.02
N LEU A 167 10.15 19.01 -10.43
CA LEU A 167 9.99 20.16 -9.56
C LEU A 167 8.50 20.51 -9.42
N HIS A 168 7.99 20.46 -8.19
CA HIS A 168 6.65 20.96 -7.86
C HIS A 168 6.71 22.43 -7.44
N SER A 169 7.44 22.72 -6.37
CA SER A 169 7.56 24.07 -5.81
C SER A 169 8.99 24.37 -5.40
N THR A 170 9.39 25.64 -5.42
CA THR A 170 10.72 26.08 -4.97
C THR A 170 10.70 26.72 -3.59
N ASP A 171 9.60 27.38 -3.21
CA ASP A 171 9.54 28.16 -1.97
C ASP A 171 8.18 28.09 -1.26
N TRP A 172 7.11 27.74 -1.99
CA TRP A 172 5.74 27.76 -1.47
C TRP A 172 4.93 26.56 -1.94
N ILE A 173 4.36 25.81 -0.99
CA ILE A 173 3.56 24.60 -1.24
C ILE A 173 2.16 24.85 -0.68
N TYR A 174 1.14 24.80 -1.54
CA TYR A 174 -0.25 24.80 -1.08
C TYR A 174 -0.67 23.39 -0.73
N MET A 175 -1.38 23.25 0.39
CA MET A 175 -1.83 21.97 0.92
C MET A 175 -3.31 22.04 1.27
N GLU A 176 -4.07 21.10 0.74
CA GLU A 176 -5.50 20.97 1.00
C GLU A 176 -5.80 19.58 1.57
N ARG A 177 -6.61 19.54 2.63
CA ARG A 177 -7.15 18.31 3.20
C ARG A 177 -8.52 17.98 2.58
N LEU A 178 -8.54 16.97 1.72
CA LEU A 178 -9.74 16.48 1.03
C LEU A 178 -10.50 15.45 1.89
N GLY A 179 -11.74 15.76 2.26
CA GLY A 179 -12.60 14.85 3.05
C GLY A 179 -12.77 15.22 4.53
N GLY A 180 -12.48 16.47 4.91
CA GLY A 180 -12.66 16.96 6.28
C GLY A 180 -11.52 16.58 7.23
N GLU A 181 -11.76 16.54 8.55
CA GLU A 181 -10.70 16.28 9.53
C GLU A 181 -10.04 14.90 9.36
N LYS A 182 -10.74 13.89 8.82
CA LYS A 182 -10.17 12.56 8.46
C LYS A 182 -9.75 12.45 6.98
N GLY A 183 -9.60 13.58 6.29
CA GLY A 183 -9.32 13.67 4.86
C GLY A 183 -7.86 13.47 4.46
N ARG A 184 -7.60 13.18 3.18
CA ARG A 184 -6.24 13.04 2.62
C ARG A 184 -5.64 14.41 2.30
N ILE A 185 -4.35 14.56 2.52
CA ILE A 185 -3.59 15.76 2.15
C ILE A 185 -3.21 15.68 0.66
N SER A 186 -3.56 16.71 -0.09
CA SER A 186 -3.15 16.95 -1.48
C SER A 186 -2.28 18.20 -1.54
N THR A 187 -1.30 18.23 -2.45
CA THR A 187 -0.50 19.45 -2.70
C THR A 187 -0.79 20.01 -4.09
N THR A 188 -0.70 21.33 -4.21
CA THR A 188 -0.82 22.04 -5.48
C THR A 188 0.22 23.16 -5.56
N VAL A 189 0.69 23.46 -6.76
CA VAL A 189 1.57 24.62 -7.00
C VAL A 189 0.85 25.92 -6.70
N SER A 190 1.55 26.87 -6.08
CA SER A 190 0.97 28.18 -5.72
C SER A 190 1.37 29.30 -6.67
N GLU A 191 2.42 29.09 -7.44
CA GLU A 191 2.95 30.05 -8.38
C GLU A 191 2.98 29.41 -9.77
N ARG A 192 2.68 30.22 -10.80
CA ARG A 192 2.73 29.77 -12.20
C ARG A 192 4.17 29.60 -12.67
N LYS A 193 5.04 30.52 -12.27
CA LYS A 193 6.48 30.51 -12.56
C LYS A 193 7.27 30.78 -11.28
N PHE A 194 8.46 30.22 -11.15
CA PHE A 194 9.23 30.28 -9.91
C PHE A 194 10.10 31.52 -9.83
N TYR A 195 9.95 32.30 -8.75
CA TYR A 195 10.79 33.45 -8.46
C TYR A 195 12.05 33.02 -7.70
N LEU A 196 13.22 33.09 -8.35
CA LEU A 196 14.48 32.52 -7.87
C LEU A 196 15.57 33.58 -7.71
N LYS A 197 16.43 33.42 -6.70
CA LYS A 197 17.62 34.27 -6.50
C LYS A 197 18.67 34.01 -7.59
N ASN A 198 19.33 35.07 -8.06
CA ASN A 198 20.37 35.00 -9.10
C ASN A 198 21.58 34.12 -8.73
N ASN A 199 21.83 33.90 -7.44
CA ASN A 199 22.97 33.11 -6.97
C ASN A 199 22.93 31.63 -7.38
N ILE A 200 21.74 31.06 -7.59
CA ILE A 200 21.59 29.64 -7.94
C ILE A 200 22.22 29.28 -9.30
N ILE A 201 22.31 30.26 -10.20
CA ILE A 201 22.87 30.09 -11.56
C ILE A 201 24.36 29.71 -11.49
N LYS A 202 25.08 30.21 -10.49
CA LYS A 202 26.50 29.89 -10.28
C LYS A 202 26.71 28.42 -9.90
N LEU A 203 25.71 27.79 -9.30
CA LEU A 203 25.77 26.42 -8.79
C LEU A 203 25.27 25.40 -9.80
N ILE A 204 24.42 25.80 -10.76
CA ILE A 204 23.68 24.89 -11.63
C ILE A 204 23.86 25.30 -13.09
N PRO A 205 24.85 24.72 -13.81
CA PRO A 205 25.21 25.14 -15.16
C PRO A 205 24.05 25.14 -16.17
N ARG A 206 23.09 24.20 -16.04
CA ARG A 206 21.91 24.11 -16.91
C ARG A 206 20.97 25.32 -16.77
N LEU A 207 20.89 25.92 -15.59
CA LEU A 207 20.07 27.12 -15.38
C LEU A 207 20.61 28.35 -16.09
N LYS A 208 21.91 28.38 -16.41
CA LYS A 208 22.53 29.53 -17.10
C LYS A 208 21.90 29.80 -18.47
N ILE A 209 21.55 28.75 -19.21
CA ILE A 209 20.92 28.87 -20.53
C ILE A 209 19.48 29.37 -20.39
N LEU A 210 18.76 28.87 -19.39
CA LEU A 210 17.37 29.26 -19.14
C LEU A 210 17.27 30.69 -18.62
N TYR A 211 18.23 31.09 -17.77
CA TYR A 211 18.32 32.41 -17.20
C TYR A 211 18.27 33.51 -18.25
N GLU A 212 18.89 33.32 -19.43
CA GLU A 212 18.87 34.31 -20.49
C GLU A 212 17.48 34.58 -21.08
N LYS A 213 16.56 33.61 -20.96
CA LYS A 213 15.16 33.74 -21.39
C LYS A 213 14.26 34.31 -20.30
N CYS A 214 14.70 34.27 -19.05
CA CYS A 214 13.91 34.66 -17.90
C CYS A 214 13.74 36.17 -17.81
N LYS A 215 12.61 36.60 -17.25
CA LYS A 215 12.44 37.98 -16.78
C LYS A 215 13.31 38.20 -15.54
N LYS A 216 14.06 39.30 -15.50
CA LYS A 216 15.14 39.53 -14.52
C LYS A 216 14.94 40.84 -13.77
N GLU A 217 15.20 40.79 -12.47
CA GLU A 217 15.32 41.92 -11.55
C GLU A 217 16.75 41.89 -10.96
N LYS A 218 17.15 42.96 -10.26
CA LYS A 218 18.47 43.13 -9.63
C LYS A 218 19.00 41.89 -8.90
N SER A 219 18.17 41.17 -8.13
CA SER A 219 18.58 40.02 -7.32
C SER A 219 17.90 38.70 -7.65
N HIS A 220 16.88 38.72 -8.51
CA HIS A 220 16.03 37.56 -8.80
C HIS A 220 15.64 37.48 -10.27
N PHE A 221 15.09 36.34 -10.66
CA PHE A 221 14.50 36.12 -11.97
C PHE A 221 13.29 35.19 -11.85
N ILE A 222 12.38 35.27 -12.83
CA ILE A 222 11.24 34.36 -12.94
C ILE A 222 11.59 33.24 -13.91
N LEU A 223 11.62 32.00 -13.42
CA LEU A 223 11.84 30.80 -14.21
C LEU A 223 10.51 30.12 -14.50
N ASP A 224 10.21 29.91 -15.78
CA ASP A 224 9.13 29.00 -16.14
C ASP A 224 9.56 27.55 -15.84
N PRO A 225 8.85 26.81 -14.96
CA PRO A 225 9.16 25.41 -14.67
C PRO A 225 9.25 24.53 -15.92
N TRP A 226 8.42 24.82 -16.93
CA TRP A 226 8.39 24.04 -18.17
C TRP A 226 9.70 24.15 -18.94
N TRP A 227 10.47 25.23 -18.77
CA TRP A 227 11.75 25.37 -19.47
C TRP A 227 12.86 24.47 -18.92
N ILE A 228 12.69 23.90 -17.73
CA ILE A 228 13.67 22.95 -17.16
C ILE A 228 13.67 21.63 -17.93
N GLY A 229 12.48 21.20 -18.38
CA GLY A 229 12.30 19.97 -19.15
C GLY A 229 10.85 19.63 -19.52
N GLY A 230 9.88 20.50 -19.24
CA GLY A 230 8.45 20.22 -19.43
C GLY A 230 7.88 19.35 -18.30
N GLU A 231 6.89 18.51 -18.63
CA GLU A 231 6.26 17.54 -17.69
C GLU A 231 7.29 16.58 -17.07
N ASP A 232 8.40 16.40 -17.79
CA ASP A 232 9.54 15.58 -17.41
C ASP A 232 10.32 16.10 -16.19
N LYS A 233 10.20 17.40 -15.91
CA LYS A 233 10.92 18.07 -14.83
C LYS A 233 10.04 19.02 -14.02
N SER A 234 8.74 19.06 -14.29
CA SER A 234 7.77 19.83 -13.53
C SER A 234 6.50 19.03 -13.28
N ILE A 235 5.88 19.26 -12.13
CA ILE A 235 4.60 18.64 -11.75
C ILE A 235 3.76 19.66 -10.98
N THR A 236 2.44 19.60 -11.12
CA THR A 236 1.53 20.55 -10.47
C THR A 236 0.91 20.02 -9.17
N THR A 237 0.97 18.71 -8.92
CA THR A 237 0.43 18.07 -7.72
C THR A 237 1.23 16.82 -7.35
N THR A 238 1.54 16.64 -6.06
CA THR A 238 2.11 15.40 -5.53
C THR A 238 1.71 15.19 -4.05
N ARG A 239 2.23 14.16 -3.39
CA ARG A 239 2.07 13.92 -1.94
C ARG A 239 3.40 14.02 -1.25
N ILE A 240 3.43 14.55 -0.03
CA ILE A 240 4.67 14.61 0.74
C ILE A 240 4.84 13.29 1.49
N ASN A 241 5.99 12.63 1.34
CA ASN A 241 6.37 11.40 2.02
C ASN A 241 7.50 11.64 3.05
N VAL A 242 8.40 12.57 2.73
CA VAL A 242 9.52 12.93 3.60
C VAL A 242 9.74 14.44 3.57
N ILE A 243 10.08 15.02 4.73
CA ILE A 243 10.47 16.42 4.87
C ILE A 243 11.90 16.49 5.43
N PHE A 244 12.77 17.21 4.73
CA PHE A 244 14.11 17.53 5.19
C PHE A 244 14.16 18.95 5.76
N PHE A 245 14.41 19.07 7.06
CA PHE A 245 14.68 20.31 7.75
C PHE A 245 16.16 20.65 7.70
N LEU A 246 16.51 21.70 6.95
CA LEU A 246 17.87 22.22 6.86
C LEU A 246 18.23 23.00 8.12
N ASP A 247 19.30 22.60 8.78
CA ASP A 247 19.77 23.15 10.06
C ASP A 247 21.30 23.34 10.04
N PRO A 248 21.82 24.53 9.71
CA PRO A 248 23.26 24.77 9.66
C PRO A 248 23.83 24.82 11.09
N ALA A 249 24.30 23.69 11.60
CA ALA A 249 24.85 23.54 12.95
C ALA A 249 26.31 23.04 12.93
N PRO A 250 27.31 23.93 12.86
CA PRO A 250 28.73 23.55 12.71
C PRO A 250 29.23 22.58 13.79
N ALA A 251 28.81 22.79 15.05
CA ALA A 251 29.21 21.99 16.20
C ALA A 251 28.68 20.54 16.16
N ARG A 252 27.61 20.27 15.42
CA ARG A 252 26.99 18.94 15.34
C ARG A 252 27.77 18.06 14.37
N LYS A 253 28.10 16.83 14.76
CA LYS A 253 28.88 15.90 13.92
C LYS A 253 28.05 15.18 12.85
N GLU A 254 26.83 14.76 13.20
CA GLU A 254 25.91 14.08 12.28
C GLU A 254 25.46 14.98 11.12
N ILE A 255 25.36 14.39 9.92
CA ILE A 255 24.84 15.05 8.71
C ILE A 255 23.31 14.97 8.67
N ALA A 256 22.75 13.80 8.96
CA ALA A 256 21.31 13.60 8.93
C ALA A 256 20.85 12.79 10.14
N ARG A 257 19.68 13.14 10.66
CA ARG A 257 19.03 12.40 11.74
C ARG A 257 17.53 12.47 11.56
N ARG A 258 16.84 11.33 11.63
CA ARG A 258 15.38 11.30 11.69
C ARG A 258 14.90 11.88 13.03
N LEU A 259 13.92 12.77 12.96
CA LEU A 259 13.34 13.41 14.13
C LEU A 259 12.06 12.69 14.55
N THR A 260 11.80 12.68 15.85
CA THR A 260 10.46 12.36 16.34
C THR A 260 9.50 13.51 16.02
N LYS A 261 8.19 13.25 16.06
CA LYS A 261 7.15 14.28 15.89
C LYS A 261 7.36 15.48 16.84
N LYS A 262 7.66 15.20 18.11
CA LYS A 262 7.90 16.24 19.14
C LYS A 262 9.14 17.08 18.82
N GLU A 263 10.21 16.45 18.36
CA GLU A 263 11.44 17.14 17.97
C GLU A 263 11.23 18.02 16.73
N ALA A 264 10.53 17.51 15.72
CA ALA A 264 10.21 18.25 14.51
C ALA A 264 9.36 19.50 14.82
N LEU A 265 8.31 19.36 15.64
CA LEU A 265 7.47 20.49 16.07
C LEU A 265 8.28 21.53 16.87
N SER A 266 9.11 21.08 17.79
CA SER A 266 9.99 21.95 18.57
C SER A 266 10.94 22.75 17.67
N MET A 267 11.48 22.12 16.64
CA MET A 267 12.41 22.76 15.71
C MET A 267 11.73 23.82 14.82
N LEU A 268 10.49 23.57 14.37
CA LEU A 268 9.70 24.57 13.64
C LEU A 268 9.34 25.77 14.53
N PHE A 269 8.95 25.49 15.77
CA PHE A 269 8.50 26.53 16.70
C PHE A 269 9.65 27.44 17.14
N ASN A 270 10.81 26.86 17.46
CA ASN A 270 11.97 27.60 17.97
C ASN A 270 12.85 28.21 16.86
N ALA A 271 12.43 28.14 15.61
CA ALA A 271 13.12 28.79 14.51
C ALA A 271 13.05 30.32 14.63
N GLU A 272 14.07 31.04 14.13
CA GLU A 272 14.13 32.51 14.12
C GLU A 272 12.86 33.14 13.52
N HIS A 273 12.35 32.53 12.45
CA HIS A 273 11.00 32.76 11.96
C HIS A 273 10.18 31.49 12.22
N PRO A 274 9.09 31.54 13.01
CA PRO A 274 8.26 30.39 13.30
C PRO A 274 7.86 29.65 12.02
N PHE A 275 7.92 28.32 12.07
CA PHE A 275 7.61 27.42 10.95
C PHE A 275 8.48 27.64 9.70
N PHE A 276 9.67 28.23 9.89
CA PHE A 276 10.58 28.66 8.82
C PHE A 276 9.97 29.66 7.83
N ASN A 277 8.96 30.43 8.26
CA ASN A 277 8.17 31.26 7.37
C ASN A 277 8.31 32.77 7.68
N PRO A 278 9.09 33.52 6.89
CA PRO A 278 9.30 34.96 7.10
C PRO A 278 8.14 35.84 6.59
N HIS A 279 7.11 35.25 5.99
CA HIS A 279 5.98 35.97 5.37
C HIS A 279 4.76 36.11 6.28
N ILE A 280 4.83 35.61 7.52
CA ILE A 280 3.74 35.72 8.49
C ILE A 280 3.53 37.19 8.85
N LEU A 281 2.40 37.77 8.42
CA LEU A 281 2.05 39.19 8.66
C LEU A 281 1.41 39.41 10.04
N VAL A 282 0.64 38.43 10.51
CA VAL A 282 -0.07 38.49 11.79
C VAL A 282 0.16 37.19 12.53
N TYR A 283 0.75 37.26 13.72
CA TYR A 283 1.04 36.11 14.55
C TYR A 283 0.47 36.31 15.95
N ASN A 284 -0.39 35.40 16.39
CA ASN A 284 -0.99 35.39 17.72
C ASN A 284 -1.15 33.94 18.21
N GLU A 285 -1.48 33.75 19.49
CA GLU A 285 -1.57 32.40 20.08
C GLU A 285 -2.56 31.49 19.36
N LYS A 286 -3.72 32.02 18.92
CA LYS A 286 -4.71 31.24 18.17
C LYS A 286 -4.15 30.71 16.84
N ARG A 287 -3.43 31.55 16.09
CA ARG A 287 -2.80 31.16 14.80
C ARG A 287 -1.67 30.16 15.01
N LYS A 288 -0.88 30.37 16.05
CA LYS A 288 0.18 29.46 16.47
C LYS A 288 -0.39 28.07 16.77
N GLU A 289 -1.48 27.96 17.53
CA GLU A 289 -2.13 26.67 17.79
C GLU A 289 -2.61 25.98 16.50
N LEU A 290 -3.18 26.75 15.56
CA LEU A 290 -3.65 26.22 14.28
C LEU A 290 -2.49 25.68 13.42
N GLN A 291 -1.37 26.39 13.34
CA GLN A 291 -0.19 25.91 12.63
C GLN A 291 0.47 24.71 13.32
N LEU A 292 0.58 24.71 14.66
CA LEU A 292 1.12 23.57 15.41
C LEU A 292 0.27 22.32 15.15
N LYS A 293 -1.05 22.43 15.25
CA LYS A 293 -1.98 21.34 14.99
C LYS A 293 -1.87 20.83 13.54
N PHE A 294 -1.66 21.73 12.58
CA PHE A 294 -1.45 21.35 11.18
C PHE A 294 -0.19 20.51 11.00
N PHE A 295 0.97 20.98 11.48
CA PHE A 295 2.23 20.24 11.36
C PHE A 295 2.23 18.94 12.18
N GLU A 296 1.59 18.96 13.36
CA GLU A 296 1.35 17.78 14.17
C GLU A 296 0.62 16.70 13.36
N ASN A 297 -0.48 17.07 12.71
CA ASN A 297 -1.24 16.14 11.86
C ASN A 297 -0.49 15.76 10.57
N LEU A 298 0.40 16.61 10.05
CA LEU A 298 1.19 16.31 8.87
C LEU A 298 2.25 15.24 9.17
N PHE A 299 2.90 15.33 10.34
CA PHE A 299 3.97 14.41 10.74
C PHE A 299 3.47 13.01 11.12
N ASP A 300 2.16 12.82 11.27
CA ASP A 300 1.57 11.48 11.39
C ASP A 300 1.70 10.65 10.11
N PHE A 301 1.94 11.30 8.96
CA PHE A 301 2.03 10.65 7.65
C PHE A 301 3.37 10.85 6.96
N VAL A 302 4.24 11.68 7.52
CA VAL A 302 5.44 12.17 6.85
C VAL A 302 6.64 12.05 7.78
N ALA A 303 7.68 11.36 7.31
CA ALA A 303 8.92 11.28 8.05
C ALA A 303 9.67 12.61 7.97
N VAL A 304 10.22 13.05 9.11
CA VAL A 304 10.99 14.30 9.18
C VAL A 304 12.44 14.00 9.50
N TYR A 305 13.35 14.57 8.71
CA TYR A 305 14.77 14.46 8.91
C TYR A 305 15.37 15.85 9.13
N ARG A 306 16.22 15.96 10.14
CA ARG A 306 17.11 17.10 10.28
C ARG A 306 18.36 16.86 9.45
N ILE A 307 18.74 17.85 8.64
CA ILE A 307 19.90 17.84 7.77
C ILE A 307 20.85 18.98 8.17
N ASN A 308 22.07 18.63 8.56
CA ASN A 308 23.09 19.58 8.92
C ASN A 308 23.80 20.14 7.68
N THR A 309 23.37 21.31 7.23
CA THR A 309 23.93 21.97 6.03
C THR A 309 25.24 22.71 6.29
N ALA A 310 25.76 22.74 7.52
CA ALA A 310 27.11 23.23 7.82
C ALA A 310 28.23 22.24 7.41
N LYS A 311 27.86 21.02 6.98
CA LYS A 311 28.78 20.00 6.48
C LYS A 311 29.07 20.18 4.98
N PRO A 312 30.16 19.57 4.45
CA PRO A 312 30.47 19.66 3.03
C PRO A 312 29.27 19.28 2.15
N MET A 313 28.92 20.16 1.19
CA MET A 313 27.70 20.04 0.40
C MET A 313 27.54 18.67 -0.28
N PHE A 314 28.63 18.09 -0.78
CA PHE A 314 28.61 16.77 -1.42
C PHE A 314 28.20 15.65 -0.46
N GLU A 315 28.69 15.69 0.80
CA GLU A 315 28.33 14.70 1.81
C GLU A 315 26.87 14.85 2.24
N VAL A 316 26.40 16.09 2.40
CA VAL A 316 25.00 16.39 2.69
C VAL A 316 24.09 15.86 1.58
N GLN A 317 24.44 16.13 0.32
CA GLN A 317 23.70 15.62 -0.85
C GLN A 317 23.69 14.11 -0.92
N LYS A 318 24.84 13.46 -0.70
CA LYS A 318 24.95 12.00 -0.66
C LYS A 318 24.03 11.42 0.41
N GLN A 319 24.00 12.01 1.59
CA GLN A 319 23.16 11.51 2.67
C GLN A 319 21.66 11.69 2.40
N ILE A 320 21.24 12.86 1.89
CA ILE A 320 19.85 13.07 1.46
C ILE A 320 19.45 12.03 0.41
N LYS A 321 20.28 11.81 -0.62
CA LYS A 321 20.04 10.80 -1.66
C LYS A 321 19.97 9.39 -1.07
N ASN A 322 20.86 9.03 -0.15
CA ASN A 322 20.83 7.73 0.51
C ASN A 322 19.52 7.48 1.26
N ILE A 323 19.03 8.47 2.02
CA ILE A 323 17.75 8.38 2.74
C ILE A 323 16.59 8.20 1.77
N ILE A 324 16.56 9.00 0.69
CA ILE A 324 15.53 8.92 -0.35
C ILE A 324 15.54 7.53 -1.02
N LEU A 325 16.71 7.02 -1.38
CA LEU A 325 16.84 5.76 -2.13
C LEU A 325 16.64 4.52 -1.26
N SER A 326 17.10 4.54 0.00
CA SER A 326 16.92 3.40 0.91
C SER A 326 15.48 3.22 1.38
N LYS A 327 14.65 4.27 1.25
CA LYS A 327 13.26 4.31 1.74
C LYS A 327 13.10 3.99 3.22
N GLU A 328 14.17 4.11 4.01
CA GLU A 328 14.14 3.87 5.46
C GLU A 328 13.12 4.75 6.20
N TYR A 329 12.74 5.88 5.59
CA TYR A 329 11.74 6.79 6.11
C TYR A 329 10.30 6.21 6.11
N LEU A 330 10.08 5.09 5.42
CA LEU A 330 8.81 4.35 5.45
C LEU A 330 8.69 3.44 6.70
N GLU A 331 9.81 3.10 7.34
CA GLU A 331 9.81 2.30 8.57
C GLU A 331 9.47 3.18 9.77
N PRO A 332 8.71 2.71 10.78
CA PRO A 332 8.50 3.48 12.01
C PRO A 332 9.77 3.53 12.87
N LEU A 333 9.97 4.65 13.59
CA LEU A 333 11.08 4.82 14.54
C LEU A 333 11.03 3.75 15.64
N GLN A 334 12.19 3.43 16.25
CA GLN A 334 12.23 2.47 17.36
C GLN A 334 11.38 2.94 18.56
N GLU A 335 11.40 4.23 18.85
CA GLU A 335 10.52 4.86 19.84
C GLU A 335 9.03 4.71 19.46
N GLU A 336 8.67 4.77 18.18
CA GLU A 336 7.29 4.51 17.71
C GLU A 336 6.91 3.03 17.84
N LYS A 337 7.88 2.10 17.71
CA LYS A 337 7.67 0.66 17.95
C LYS A 337 7.50 0.37 19.45
N GLU A 338 8.27 1.02 20.30
CA GLU A 338 8.10 1.00 21.76
C GLU A 338 6.76 1.63 22.16
N GLU A 339 6.35 2.72 21.51
CA GLU A 339 5.05 3.36 21.72
C GLU A 339 3.89 2.42 21.35
N ILE A 340 3.97 1.67 20.24
CA ILE A 340 2.98 0.62 19.93
C ILE A 340 2.91 -0.42 21.05
N GLN A 341 4.05 -0.86 21.57
CA GLN A 341 4.07 -1.83 22.68
C GLN A 341 3.44 -1.25 23.95
N VAL A 342 3.71 0.02 24.25
CA VAL A 342 3.11 0.74 25.38
C VAL A 342 1.60 0.92 25.17
N GLU A 343 1.16 1.35 23.98
CA GLU A 343 -0.27 1.51 23.62
C GLU A 343 -1.04 0.20 23.78
N VAL A 344 -0.49 -0.92 23.27
CA VAL A 344 -1.12 -2.24 23.41
C VAL A 344 -1.09 -2.71 24.87
N ALA A 345 0.04 -2.55 25.57
CA ALA A 345 0.15 -2.92 26.98
C ALA A 345 -0.83 -2.12 27.85
N GLU A 346 -1.00 -0.83 27.58
CA GLU A 346 -1.95 0.03 28.27
C GLU A 346 -3.39 -0.39 27.99
N ALA A 347 -3.73 -0.66 26.72
CA ALA A 347 -5.05 -1.20 26.38
C ALA A 347 -5.33 -2.53 27.09
N LEU A 348 -4.33 -3.41 27.19
CA LEU A 348 -4.43 -4.70 27.87
C LEU A 348 -4.61 -4.60 29.39
N LYS A 349 -4.12 -3.55 30.05
CA LYS A 349 -4.35 -3.35 31.51
C LYS A 349 -5.83 -3.29 31.87
N HIS A 350 -6.67 -2.86 30.93
CA HIS A 350 -8.10 -2.68 31.13
C HIS A 350 -8.95 -3.81 30.51
N ILE A 351 -8.32 -4.87 30.03
CA ILE A 351 -8.98 -5.97 29.33
C ILE A 351 -8.60 -7.29 29.98
N ASN A 352 -9.61 -8.07 30.38
CA ASN A 352 -9.40 -9.42 30.88
C ASN A 352 -9.59 -10.44 29.75
N LEU A 353 -8.49 -11.03 29.28
CA LEU A 353 -8.52 -12.02 28.19
C LEU A 353 -9.26 -13.31 28.58
N ASP A 354 -9.18 -13.73 29.85
CA ASP A 354 -9.90 -14.90 30.36
C ASP A 354 -11.40 -14.64 30.42
N GLU A 355 -11.81 -13.42 30.78
CA GLU A 355 -13.22 -13.00 30.74
C GLU A 355 -13.78 -13.05 29.31
N ILE A 356 -13.03 -12.51 28.34
CA ILE A 356 -13.41 -12.58 26.92
C ILE A 356 -13.58 -14.03 26.50
N ARG A 357 -12.57 -14.87 26.77
CA ARG A 357 -12.60 -16.27 26.38
C ARG A 357 -13.79 -17.00 26.99
N LYS A 358 -14.02 -16.83 28.29
CA LYS A 358 -15.11 -17.45 29.04
C LYS A 358 -16.49 -17.01 28.51
N ALA A 359 -16.68 -15.71 28.28
CA ALA A 359 -17.95 -15.18 27.78
C ALA A 359 -18.35 -15.80 26.44
N LEU A 360 -17.37 -16.12 25.59
CA LEU A 360 -17.59 -16.69 24.27
C LEU A 360 -17.83 -18.20 24.33
N SER A 361 -17.10 -18.92 25.19
CA SER A 361 -17.35 -20.36 25.40
C SER A 361 -18.74 -20.63 25.99
N GLU A 362 -19.25 -19.71 26.82
CA GLU A 362 -20.57 -19.84 27.44
C GLU A 362 -21.71 -19.28 26.56
N MET A 363 -21.38 -18.62 25.45
CA MET A 363 -22.35 -17.92 24.60
C MET A 363 -23.43 -18.86 24.02
N VAL A 364 -23.08 -20.11 23.73
CA VAL A 364 -24.04 -21.12 23.24
C VAL A 364 -25.17 -21.43 24.23
N ASN A 365 -24.97 -21.13 25.52
CA ASN A 365 -25.97 -21.36 26.58
C ASN A 365 -26.95 -20.19 26.75
N LEU A 366 -26.76 -19.07 26.04
CA LEU A 366 -27.62 -17.90 26.14
C LEU A 366 -28.91 -18.11 25.34
N SER A 367 -30.04 -17.65 25.89
CA SER A 367 -31.37 -17.83 25.28
C SER A 367 -31.56 -17.07 23.96
N ASN A 368 -30.74 -16.06 23.68
CA ASN A 368 -30.72 -15.28 22.44
C ASN A 368 -29.82 -15.89 21.34
N VAL A 369 -29.21 -17.05 21.58
CA VAL A 369 -28.31 -17.73 20.63
C VAL A 369 -28.97 -19.01 20.13
N GLN A 370 -29.19 -19.08 18.81
CA GLN A 370 -29.79 -20.25 18.17
C GLN A 370 -28.68 -21.16 17.63
N SER A 371 -28.84 -22.48 17.82
CA SER A 371 -27.97 -23.52 17.25
C SER A 371 -28.73 -24.40 16.24
N PRO A 372 -29.19 -23.83 15.11
CA PRO A 372 -29.87 -24.59 14.06
C PRO A 372 -28.96 -25.65 13.43
N SER A 373 -29.56 -26.73 12.95
CA SER A 373 -28.89 -27.75 12.16
C SER A 373 -28.37 -27.19 10.81
N GLU A 374 -27.43 -27.89 10.17
CA GLU A 374 -26.88 -27.48 8.86
C GLU A 374 -27.97 -27.26 7.80
N LYS A 375 -28.99 -28.13 7.78
CA LYS A 375 -30.13 -28.03 6.85
C LYS A 375 -31.02 -26.83 7.16
N GLU A 376 -31.20 -26.50 8.44
CA GLU A 376 -31.98 -25.31 8.84
C GLU A 376 -31.24 -24.03 8.46
N VAL A 377 -29.92 -23.95 8.75
CA VAL A 377 -29.07 -22.83 8.33
C VAL A 377 -29.12 -22.62 6.83
N GLN A 378 -29.00 -23.70 6.04
CA GLN A 378 -29.13 -23.64 4.58
C GLN A 378 -30.49 -23.05 4.17
N LYS A 379 -31.60 -23.64 4.63
CA LYS A 379 -32.95 -23.15 4.30
C LYS A 379 -33.19 -21.69 4.72
N MET A 380 -32.58 -21.26 5.83
CA MET A 380 -32.64 -19.86 6.27
C MET A 380 -31.86 -18.95 5.32
N ALA A 381 -30.67 -19.35 4.89
CA ALA A 381 -29.80 -18.57 4.00
C ALA A 381 -30.34 -18.48 2.57
N GLU A 382 -30.93 -19.56 2.03
CA GLU A 382 -31.49 -19.60 0.67
C GLU A 382 -32.57 -18.53 0.43
N LYS A 383 -33.32 -18.14 1.48
CA LYS A 383 -34.34 -17.07 1.42
C LYS A 383 -33.79 -15.70 1.01
N TYR A 384 -32.48 -15.50 1.18
CA TYR A 384 -31.80 -14.23 0.91
C TYR A 384 -30.78 -14.32 -0.22
N GLY A 385 -30.60 -15.51 -0.81
CA GLY A 385 -29.71 -15.72 -1.94
C GLY A 385 -30.44 -15.54 -3.26
N PHE A 386 -29.70 -15.11 -4.29
CA PHE A 386 -30.19 -15.11 -5.66
C PHE A 386 -29.91 -16.48 -6.30
N ARG A 387 -30.96 -17.23 -6.63
CA ARG A 387 -30.81 -18.56 -7.24
C ARG A 387 -30.30 -18.44 -8.68
N THR A 388 -29.29 -19.21 -9.03
CA THR A 388 -28.72 -19.23 -10.38
C THR A 388 -29.35 -20.33 -11.23
N LYS A 389 -29.08 -20.32 -12.54
CA LYS A 389 -29.46 -21.39 -13.47
C LYS A 389 -28.85 -22.75 -13.14
N PHE A 390 -27.78 -22.77 -12.37
CA PHE A 390 -27.11 -24.00 -11.90
C PHE A 390 -27.80 -24.61 -10.67
N GLY A 391 -28.81 -23.93 -10.12
CA GLY A 391 -29.53 -24.36 -8.92
C GLY A 391 -28.88 -23.93 -7.61
N ASN A 392 -27.65 -23.41 -7.64
CA ASN A 392 -26.96 -22.82 -6.50
C ASN A 392 -27.34 -21.35 -6.25
N TYR A 393 -26.76 -20.72 -5.22
CA TYR A 393 -27.12 -19.37 -4.77
C TYR A 393 -25.95 -18.40 -4.81
N ASN A 394 -26.23 -17.16 -5.21
CA ASN A 394 -25.32 -16.02 -5.13
C ASN A 394 -25.78 -15.06 -4.02
N TYR A 395 -24.83 -14.66 -3.17
CA TYR A 395 -25.03 -13.65 -2.15
C TYR A 395 -24.29 -12.36 -2.50
N VAL A 396 -24.78 -11.23 -2.00
CA VAL A 396 -24.11 -9.93 -2.18
C VAL A 396 -23.74 -9.38 -0.81
N SER A 397 -22.48 -9.01 -0.64
CA SER A 397 -21.97 -8.34 0.56
C SER A 397 -21.81 -6.84 0.31
N THR A 398 -22.03 -6.00 1.30
CA THR A 398 -21.73 -4.55 1.19
C THR A 398 -20.22 -4.34 1.09
N VAL A 399 -19.45 -5.03 1.93
CA VAL A 399 -17.99 -4.99 1.89
C VAL A 399 -17.48 -6.06 0.92
N LYS A 400 -16.67 -5.68 -0.08
CA LYS A 400 -16.25 -6.59 -1.18
C LYS A 400 -14.90 -7.28 -0.96
N ASN A 401 -14.17 -6.91 0.08
CA ASN A 401 -12.80 -7.36 0.34
C ASN A 401 -12.49 -7.36 1.83
N ARG A 402 -11.35 -7.95 2.19
CA ARG A 402 -10.86 -7.92 3.58
C ARG A 402 -10.51 -6.50 4.03
N SER A 403 -10.63 -6.27 5.33
CA SER A 403 -10.36 -5.01 6.04
C SER A 403 -8.97 -5.04 6.68
N ALA A 404 -7.94 -5.35 5.88
CA ALA A 404 -6.57 -5.54 6.38
C ALA A 404 -6.03 -4.31 7.14
N GLY A 405 -6.28 -3.09 6.61
CA GLY A 405 -5.90 -1.84 7.27
C GLY A 405 -6.70 -1.50 8.55
N LEU A 406 -7.69 -2.31 8.91
CA LEU A 406 -8.53 -2.17 10.10
C LEU A 406 -8.42 -3.42 11.01
N THR A 407 -7.40 -4.25 10.77
CA THR A 407 -7.15 -5.47 11.54
C THR A 407 -6.03 -5.23 12.55
N VAL A 408 -6.27 -5.52 13.83
CA VAL A 408 -5.28 -5.41 14.91
C VAL A 408 -5.06 -6.74 15.62
N TYR A 409 -3.81 -7.02 16.01
CA TYR A 409 -3.45 -8.20 16.81
C TYR A 409 -3.14 -7.79 18.24
N ILE A 410 -3.84 -8.40 19.19
CA ILE A 410 -3.80 -8.07 20.61
C ILE A 410 -3.30 -9.30 21.39
N GLY A 411 -2.28 -9.10 22.23
CA GLY A 411 -1.68 -10.16 23.06
C GLY A 411 -0.29 -9.78 23.53
N SER A 412 0.57 -10.77 23.78
CA SER A 412 1.97 -10.53 24.12
C SER A 412 2.77 -9.91 22.95
N PRO A 413 3.99 -9.39 23.20
CA PRO A 413 4.87 -8.88 22.14
C PRO A 413 5.13 -9.86 20.98
N GLN A 414 4.94 -11.17 21.19
CA GLN A 414 5.11 -12.20 20.17
C GLN A 414 4.07 -12.12 19.04
N VAL A 415 2.92 -11.49 19.29
CA VAL A 415 1.82 -11.38 18.32
C VAL A 415 1.62 -9.98 17.77
N HIS A 416 2.37 -8.99 18.27
CA HIS A 416 2.27 -7.60 17.84
C HIS A 416 2.64 -7.43 16.37
N GLN A 417 1.93 -6.52 15.70
CA GLN A 417 2.26 -6.11 14.34
C GLN A 417 3.50 -5.19 14.34
N LYS A 418 4.36 -5.33 13.32
CA LYS A 418 5.61 -4.54 13.19
C LYS A 418 5.36 -3.02 13.07
N SER A 419 4.24 -2.65 12.49
CA SER A 419 3.83 -1.27 12.23
C SER A 419 2.30 -1.18 12.27
N LEU A 420 1.78 -0.07 12.77
CA LEU A 420 0.35 0.22 12.79
C LEU A 420 0.06 1.53 12.04
N ASN A 421 -1.00 1.53 11.22
CA ASN A 421 -1.54 2.76 10.66
C ASN A 421 -2.43 3.49 11.68
N GLU A 422 -2.81 4.73 11.37
CA GLU A 422 -3.62 5.60 12.25
C GLU A 422 -4.92 4.92 12.71
N ASN A 423 -5.66 4.27 11.80
CA ASN A 423 -6.91 3.59 12.17
C ASN A 423 -6.66 2.42 13.12
N GLN A 424 -5.56 1.67 12.93
CA GLN A 424 -5.20 0.58 13.83
C GLN A 424 -4.83 1.09 15.23
N ARG A 425 -4.13 2.22 15.32
CA ARG A 425 -3.85 2.89 16.61
C ARG A 425 -5.14 3.39 17.28
N GLU A 426 -6.04 4.01 16.50
CA GLU A 426 -7.37 4.44 16.99
C GLU A 426 -8.18 3.25 17.52
N ILE A 427 -8.13 2.10 16.85
CA ILE A 427 -8.77 0.85 17.32
C ILE A 427 -8.17 0.39 18.65
N ILE A 428 -6.85 0.32 18.78
CA ILE A 428 -6.18 -0.12 20.02
C ILE A 428 -6.50 0.82 21.18
N LYS A 429 -6.46 2.13 20.94
CA LYS A 429 -6.80 3.14 21.95
C LYS A 429 -8.23 2.99 22.48
N ASN A 430 -9.17 2.67 21.62
CA ASN A 430 -10.59 2.48 21.99
C ASN A 430 -10.93 1.05 22.41
N LEU A 431 -9.95 0.14 22.38
CA LEU A 431 -10.19 -1.30 22.54
C LEU A 431 -10.92 -1.66 23.84
N PRO A 432 -10.60 -1.11 25.04
CA PRO A 432 -11.31 -1.47 26.27
C PRO A 432 -12.81 -1.16 26.17
N LYS A 433 -13.16 -0.01 25.61
CA LYS A 433 -14.55 0.40 25.37
C LYS A 433 -15.22 -0.55 24.37
N THR A 434 -14.57 -0.85 23.25
CA THR A 434 -15.11 -1.75 22.23
C THR A 434 -15.35 -3.16 22.79
N VAL A 435 -14.42 -3.70 23.57
CA VAL A 435 -14.59 -5.00 24.24
C VAL A 435 -15.83 -4.98 25.14
N GLN A 436 -15.97 -3.95 25.99
CA GLN A 436 -17.13 -3.81 26.87
C GLN A 436 -18.46 -3.73 26.08
N GLU A 437 -18.47 -2.98 24.98
CA GLU A 437 -19.64 -2.85 24.12
C GLU A 437 -19.99 -4.18 23.45
N VAL A 438 -19.02 -4.92 22.93
CA VAL A 438 -19.23 -6.26 22.35
C VAL A 438 -19.76 -7.22 23.40
N LEU A 439 -19.15 -7.29 24.59
CA LEU A 439 -19.61 -8.17 25.68
C LEU A 439 -21.02 -7.81 26.19
N SER A 440 -21.42 -6.54 26.11
CA SER A 440 -22.79 -6.09 26.40
C SER A 440 -23.75 -6.47 25.28
N TYR A 441 -23.30 -6.38 24.03
CA TYR A 441 -24.09 -6.65 22.84
C TYR A 441 -24.46 -8.13 22.72
N ILE A 442 -23.51 -9.04 22.93
CA ILE A 442 -23.74 -10.50 22.80
C ILE A 442 -24.81 -11.04 23.76
N LYS A 443 -25.06 -10.35 24.88
CA LYS A 443 -26.09 -10.72 25.85
C LYS A 443 -27.52 -10.35 25.43
N LYS A 444 -27.66 -9.52 24.39
CA LYS A 444 -28.94 -8.89 24.00
C LYS A 444 -29.36 -9.23 22.58
N ALA A 445 -28.44 -9.13 21.63
CA ALA A 445 -28.74 -9.26 20.21
C ALA A 445 -28.98 -10.72 19.82
N PRO A 446 -29.80 -11.01 18.79
CA PRO A 446 -30.03 -12.38 18.36
C PRO A 446 -28.82 -12.90 17.58
N PHE A 447 -28.35 -14.10 17.91
CA PHE A 447 -27.25 -14.76 17.20
C PHE A 447 -27.67 -16.12 16.64
N VAL A 448 -27.03 -16.51 15.55
CA VAL A 448 -26.98 -17.90 15.08
C VAL A 448 -25.54 -18.39 15.20
N HIS A 449 -25.41 -19.61 15.69
CA HIS A 449 -24.12 -20.26 15.94
C HIS A 449 -23.92 -21.48 15.03
N THR A 450 -22.68 -21.72 14.62
CA THR A 450 -22.24 -23.04 14.16
C THR A 450 -20.82 -23.36 14.62
N SER A 451 -20.59 -24.63 14.97
CA SER A 451 -19.28 -25.18 15.24
C SER A 451 -18.91 -26.18 14.13
N ARG A 452 -17.66 -26.12 13.68
CA ARG A 452 -17.09 -27.02 12.68
C ARG A 452 -15.66 -27.38 13.07
N ILE A 453 -15.10 -28.45 12.54
CA ILE A 453 -13.67 -28.72 12.66
C ILE A 453 -12.94 -28.32 11.39
N MET A 454 -11.73 -27.83 11.57
CA MET A 454 -10.80 -27.54 10.49
C MET A 454 -9.75 -28.64 10.45
N GLY A 455 -9.65 -29.35 9.33
CA GLY A 455 -8.82 -30.53 9.21
C GLY A 455 -9.56 -31.83 9.51
N GLU A 456 -8.98 -32.94 9.05
CA GLU A 456 -9.47 -34.30 9.27
C GLU A 456 -8.26 -35.21 9.49
N ASN A 457 -7.69 -35.16 10.70
CA ASN A 457 -6.53 -35.94 11.11
C ASN A 457 -6.49 -36.08 12.66
N PRO A 458 -5.77 -37.09 13.20
CA PRO A 458 -5.74 -37.33 14.65
C PRO A 458 -4.91 -36.31 15.44
N ASP A 459 -4.00 -35.56 14.80
CA ASP A 459 -2.97 -34.78 15.52
C ASP A 459 -3.34 -33.30 15.70
N PHE A 460 -3.95 -32.68 14.68
CA PHE A 460 -4.26 -31.25 14.64
C PHE A 460 -5.51 -30.98 13.82
N THR A 461 -6.64 -30.93 14.53
CA THR A 461 -7.96 -30.67 13.96
C THR A 461 -8.66 -29.64 14.84
N PRO A 462 -8.40 -28.32 14.70
CA PRO A 462 -9.03 -27.30 15.54
C PRO A 462 -10.56 -27.26 15.44
N THR A 463 -11.23 -27.08 16.58
CA THR A 463 -12.66 -26.72 16.58
C THR A 463 -12.79 -25.23 16.28
N CYS A 464 -13.65 -24.87 15.34
CA CYS A 464 -13.92 -23.51 14.88
C CYS A 464 -15.39 -23.17 15.11
N THR A 465 -15.65 -22.22 16.00
CA THR A 465 -16.98 -21.77 16.34
C THR A 465 -17.21 -20.35 15.83
N LEU A 466 -18.30 -20.16 15.08
CA LEU A 466 -18.73 -18.87 14.58
C LEU A 466 -20.08 -18.49 15.17
N PHE A 467 -20.13 -17.34 15.83
CA PHE A 467 -21.34 -16.65 16.26
C PHE A 467 -21.60 -15.48 15.31
N VAL A 468 -22.71 -15.50 14.59
CA VAL A 468 -23.12 -14.42 13.68
C VAL A 468 -24.34 -13.72 14.25
N SER A 469 -24.26 -12.40 14.43
CA SER A 469 -25.43 -11.60 14.77
C SER A 469 -26.41 -11.63 13.59
N VAL A 470 -27.67 -11.96 13.89
CA VAL A 470 -28.75 -12.03 12.90
C VAL A 470 -29.77 -10.92 13.08
N HIS A 471 -29.36 -9.81 13.70
CA HIS A 471 -30.18 -8.60 13.71
C HIS A 471 -30.50 -8.16 12.28
N ARG A 472 -29.53 -8.37 11.37
CA ARG A 472 -29.71 -8.50 9.93
C ARG A 472 -29.92 -9.98 9.57
N LYS A 473 -31.16 -10.37 9.29
CA LYS A 473 -31.54 -11.79 9.15
C LYS A 473 -30.83 -12.51 8.01
N GLU A 474 -30.44 -11.78 6.97
CA GLU A 474 -29.72 -12.29 5.80
C GLU A 474 -28.27 -12.73 6.12
N MET A 475 -27.73 -12.33 7.28
CA MET A 475 -26.36 -12.68 7.70
C MET A 475 -26.17 -14.14 8.06
N VAL A 476 -27.26 -14.91 8.26
CA VAL A 476 -27.21 -16.37 8.42
C VAL A 476 -26.46 -17.07 7.27
N ARG A 477 -26.37 -16.43 6.10
CA ARG A 477 -25.55 -16.89 4.97
C ARG A 477 -24.07 -17.10 5.33
N LEU A 478 -23.50 -16.33 6.27
CA LEU A 478 -22.10 -16.48 6.69
C LEU A 478 -21.89 -17.82 7.39
N THR A 479 -22.82 -18.20 8.25
CA THR A 479 -22.88 -19.52 8.90
C THR A 479 -23.03 -20.63 7.85
N HIS A 480 -23.93 -20.45 6.86
CA HIS A 480 -24.10 -21.41 5.77
C HIS A 480 -22.81 -21.61 4.96
N MET A 481 -22.14 -20.52 4.58
CA MET A 481 -20.88 -20.56 3.84
C MET A 481 -19.74 -21.21 4.64
N MET A 482 -19.71 -21.03 5.97
CA MET A 482 -18.78 -21.75 6.84
C MET A 482 -19.07 -23.25 6.87
N ASN A 483 -20.35 -23.65 6.95
CA ASN A 483 -20.74 -25.06 6.90
C ASN A 483 -20.29 -25.71 5.59
N LEU A 484 -20.37 -25.00 4.47
CA LEU A 484 -19.89 -25.50 3.18
C LEU A 484 -18.35 -25.59 3.09
N SER A 485 -17.62 -24.84 3.91
CA SER A 485 -16.15 -24.78 3.82
C SER A 485 -15.45 -25.75 4.78
N LEU A 486 -16.04 -26.00 5.95
CA LEU A 486 -15.44 -26.80 7.03
C LEU A 486 -16.26 -28.05 7.37
N PHE A 487 -15.66 -28.97 8.11
CA PHE A 487 -16.22 -30.29 8.39
C PHE A 487 -17.14 -30.27 9.62
N SER A 488 -18.17 -31.11 9.59
CA SER A 488 -18.92 -31.46 10.79
C SER A 488 -18.06 -32.30 11.73
N TYR A 489 -18.42 -32.35 13.00
CA TYR A 489 -17.64 -33.05 14.03
C TYR A 489 -18.56 -33.79 15.00
N GLU A 490 -18.03 -34.85 15.62
CA GLU A 490 -18.72 -35.60 16.67
C GLU A 490 -18.38 -35.09 18.08
N LYS A 491 -17.12 -34.68 18.29
CA LYS A 491 -16.61 -34.16 19.57
C LYS A 491 -15.67 -32.98 19.37
N GLU A 492 -15.68 -32.06 20.32
CA GLU A 492 -14.78 -30.90 20.31
C GLU A 492 -13.31 -31.32 20.48
N THR A 493 -12.44 -30.51 19.92
CA THR A 493 -11.00 -30.74 19.76
C THR A 493 -10.21 -29.46 19.98
N GLU A 494 -8.98 -29.59 20.50
CA GLU A 494 -8.11 -28.45 20.75
C GLU A 494 -7.07 -28.22 19.64
N PRO A 495 -6.77 -26.96 19.27
CA PRO A 495 -7.29 -25.74 19.88
C PRO A 495 -8.74 -25.41 19.45
N HIS A 496 -9.51 -24.76 20.33
CA HIS A 496 -10.84 -24.25 20.00
C HIS A 496 -10.83 -22.74 19.71
N PHE A 497 -11.23 -22.35 18.50
CA PHE A 497 -11.34 -20.95 18.08
C PHE A 497 -12.77 -20.43 18.16
N TYR A 498 -12.95 -19.23 18.70
CA TYR A 498 -14.23 -18.50 18.69
C TYR A 498 -14.14 -17.25 17.81
N MET A 499 -15.12 -17.06 16.94
CA MET A 499 -15.30 -15.84 16.18
C MET A 499 -16.68 -15.24 16.45
N ILE A 500 -16.70 -14.00 16.92
CA ILE A 500 -17.91 -13.19 16.97
C ILE A 500 -17.94 -12.30 15.74
N TYR A 501 -19.07 -12.33 15.03
CA TYR A 501 -19.26 -11.64 13.77
C TYR A 501 -20.52 -10.77 13.86
N ILE A 502 -20.36 -9.44 13.85
CA ILE A 502 -21.42 -8.44 14.00
C ILE A 502 -21.43 -7.51 12.77
N PRO A 503 -22.10 -7.91 11.67
CA PRO A 503 -22.10 -7.18 10.40
C PRO A 503 -22.73 -5.78 10.45
N GLU A 504 -23.67 -5.58 11.36
CA GLU A 504 -24.42 -4.35 11.59
C GLU A 504 -23.71 -3.33 12.49
N TRP A 505 -22.49 -3.66 12.96
CA TRP A 505 -21.66 -2.66 13.62
C TRP A 505 -21.44 -1.48 12.68
N HIS A 506 -21.39 -0.27 13.25
CA HIS A 506 -21.39 0.94 12.45
C HIS A 506 -20.17 0.98 11.49
N GLU A 507 -20.41 1.24 10.20
CA GLU A 507 -19.39 1.06 9.14
C GLU A 507 -18.15 1.95 9.34
N LYS A 508 -18.34 3.14 9.91
CA LYS A 508 -17.21 4.06 10.24
C LYS A 508 -16.29 3.50 11.33
N ASP A 509 -16.79 2.56 12.12
CA ASP A 509 -16.11 1.94 13.27
C ASP A 509 -15.78 0.46 12.98
N ARG A 510 -15.75 0.08 11.69
CA ARG A 510 -15.38 -1.26 11.23
C ARG A 510 -13.98 -1.62 11.70
N GLN A 511 -13.85 -2.81 12.28
CA GLN A 511 -12.60 -3.27 12.87
C GLN A 511 -12.58 -4.79 13.01
N ILE A 512 -11.39 -5.36 12.87
CA ILE A 512 -11.13 -6.79 13.06
C ILE A 512 -10.12 -6.92 14.20
N ILE A 513 -10.56 -7.37 15.36
CA ILE A 513 -9.72 -7.50 16.54
C ILE A 513 -9.40 -8.98 16.74
N VAL A 514 -8.12 -9.31 16.79
CA VAL A 514 -7.64 -10.70 16.90
C VAL A 514 -6.92 -10.85 18.21
N PHE A 515 -7.26 -11.90 18.96
CA PHE A 515 -6.58 -12.29 20.19
C PHE A 515 -5.96 -13.68 19.98
N PRO A 516 -4.77 -13.78 19.36
CA PRO A 516 -4.23 -15.05 18.90
C PRO A 516 -3.98 -16.06 20.03
N GLU A 517 -3.61 -15.57 21.22
CA GLU A 517 -3.20 -16.41 22.35
C GLU A 517 -4.37 -17.10 23.06
N ILE A 518 -5.58 -16.56 22.93
CA ILE A 518 -6.82 -17.13 23.49
C ILE A 518 -7.77 -17.70 22.42
N GLY A 519 -7.36 -17.73 21.15
CA GLY A 519 -8.20 -18.32 20.11
C GLY A 519 -9.45 -17.48 19.76
N VAL A 520 -9.45 -16.16 19.95
CA VAL A 520 -10.64 -15.31 19.76
C VAL A 520 -10.45 -14.29 18.62
N THR A 521 -11.50 -14.06 17.82
CA THR A 521 -11.56 -12.95 16.86
C THR A 521 -12.91 -12.23 16.93
N PHE A 522 -12.89 -10.90 16.98
CA PHE A 522 -14.05 -10.05 16.77
C PHE A 522 -14.03 -9.48 15.35
N VAL A 523 -15.13 -9.63 14.63
CA VAL A 523 -15.34 -9.06 13.30
C VAL A 523 -16.53 -8.12 13.36
N LEU A 524 -16.27 -6.82 13.25
CA LEU A 524 -17.28 -5.77 13.44
C LEU A 524 -17.41 -4.93 12.17
N GLY A 525 -18.62 -4.79 11.64
CA GLY A 525 -18.96 -3.80 10.60
C GLY A 525 -18.60 -4.21 9.17
N THR A 526 -18.50 -5.50 8.92
CA THR A 526 -18.31 -6.07 7.58
C THR A 526 -19.17 -7.31 7.43
N ASP A 527 -19.67 -7.58 6.23
CA ASP A 527 -20.49 -8.75 5.92
C ASP A 527 -19.84 -9.67 4.87
N TYR A 528 -18.54 -9.46 4.61
CA TYR A 528 -17.75 -10.23 3.65
C TYR A 528 -17.30 -11.59 4.20
N TYR A 529 -17.70 -12.69 3.55
CA TYR A 529 -17.37 -14.04 4.02
C TYR A 529 -15.86 -14.32 4.11
N GLY A 530 -15.05 -13.65 3.29
CA GLY A 530 -13.59 -13.81 3.32
C GLY A 530 -12.95 -13.50 4.68
N GLU A 531 -13.59 -12.72 5.55
CA GLU A 531 -13.12 -12.51 6.93
C GLU A 531 -13.34 -13.74 7.82
N VAL A 532 -14.44 -14.48 7.63
CA VAL A 532 -14.69 -15.75 8.33
C VAL A 532 -13.60 -16.75 7.96
N LYS A 533 -13.44 -17.02 6.66
CA LYS A 533 -12.45 -18.00 6.16
C LYS A 533 -11.04 -17.63 6.62
N LYS A 534 -10.58 -16.41 6.31
CA LYS A 534 -9.19 -16.02 6.58
C LYS A 534 -8.92 -15.80 8.07
N GLY A 535 -9.93 -15.40 8.85
CA GLY A 535 -9.82 -15.29 10.30
C GLY A 535 -9.55 -16.65 10.97
N MET A 536 -10.29 -17.69 10.59
CA MET A 536 -10.08 -19.05 11.11
C MET A 536 -8.75 -19.66 10.65
N LEU A 537 -8.39 -19.48 9.38
CA LEU A 537 -7.11 -19.96 8.85
C LEU A 537 -5.90 -19.30 9.52
N ARG A 538 -5.98 -17.99 9.80
CA ARG A 538 -4.95 -17.25 10.54
C ARG A 538 -4.69 -17.85 11.93
N MET A 539 -5.77 -18.16 12.66
CA MET A 539 -5.64 -18.81 13.97
C MET A 539 -5.04 -20.20 13.85
N THR A 540 -5.47 -20.96 12.85
CA THR A 540 -4.94 -22.30 12.57
C THR A 540 -3.45 -22.27 12.27
N MET A 541 -2.97 -21.32 11.48
CA MET A 541 -1.54 -21.11 11.20
C MET A 541 -0.72 -20.83 12.46
N TRP A 542 -1.22 -19.92 13.29
CA TRP A 542 -0.55 -19.56 14.53
C TRP A 542 -0.36 -20.77 15.45
N TYR A 543 -1.41 -21.57 15.65
CA TYR A 543 -1.34 -22.76 16.50
C TYR A 543 -0.59 -23.92 15.85
N ALA A 544 -0.62 -24.07 14.51
CA ALA A 544 0.21 -25.02 13.80
C ALA A 544 1.70 -24.74 14.06
N LYS A 545 2.11 -23.46 13.98
CA LYS A 545 3.47 -23.02 14.32
C LYS A 545 3.85 -23.32 15.77
N LYS A 546 2.94 -23.09 16.71
CA LYS A 546 3.16 -23.45 18.13
C LYS A 546 3.34 -24.96 18.34
N ARG A 547 2.85 -25.80 17.42
CA ARG A 547 3.03 -27.27 17.42
C ARG A 547 4.19 -27.74 16.53
N GLY A 548 5.08 -26.85 16.09
CA GLY A 548 6.24 -27.21 15.29
C GLY A 548 5.94 -27.51 13.81
N MET A 549 4.75 -27.14 13.32
CA MET A 549 4.37 -27.23 11.92
C MET A 549 4.44 -25.87 11.25
N LEU A 550 4.58 -25.83 9.92
CA LEU A 550 4.54 -24.60 9.16
C LEU A 550 3.18 -24.40 8.50
N GLY A 551 2.45 -23.36 8.94
CA GLY A 551 1.19 -22.98 8.31
C GLY A 551 1.44 -22.25 6.98
N LEU A 552 1.01 -22.83 5.87
CA LEU A 552 1.30 -22.34 4.53
C LEU A 552 0.06 -22.00 3.73
N HIS A 553 0.08 -20.84 3.08
CA HIS A 553 -0.94 -20.42 2.10
C HIS A 553 -0.67 -21.03 0.72
N ALA A 554 -0.67 -22.37 0.64
CA ALA A 554 -0.33 -23.14 -0.55
C ALA A 554 -1.46 -24.09 -0.96
N GLY A 555 -1.59 -24.32 -2.27
CA GLY A 555 -2.37 -25.43 -2.81
C GLY A 555 -1.56 -26.72 -2.74
N ALA A 556 -2.24 -27.85 -2.60
CA ALA A 556 -1.62 -29.16 -2.48
C ALA A 556 -2.33 -30.18 -3.37
N LYS A 557 -1.54 -31.08 -3.97
CA LYS A 557 -2.04 -32.20 -4.78
C LYS A 557 -1.05 -33.35 -4.78
N ILE A 558 -1.52 -34.54 -5.14
CA ILE A 558 -0.67 -35.69 -5.47
C ILE A 558 -0.62 -35.82 -6.98
N ILE A 559 0.55 -36.12 -7.53
CA ILE A 559 0.75 -36.35 -8.96
C ILE A 559 1.36 -37.73 -9.15
N ASN A 560 0.71 -38.57 -9.95
CA ASN A 560 1.28 -39.80 -10.47
C ASN A 560 1.73 -39.52 -11.90
N ALA A 561 3.03 -39.55 -12.17
CA ALA A 561 3.60 -39.23 -13.47
C ALA A 561 4.55 -40.32 -13.92
N LYS A 562 4.58 -40.57 -15.23
CA LYS A 562 5.48 -41.57 -15.81
C LYS A 562 6.86 -40.94 -16.01
N ASP A 563 7.85 -41.44 -15.28
CA ASP A 563 9.22 -40.97 -15.38
C ASP A 563 9.79 -41.25 -16.78
N ALA A 564 10.42 -40.25 -17.39
CA ALA A 564 10.93 -40.33 -18.75
C ALA A 564 12.19 -41.20 -18.87
N HIS A 565 12.91 -41.45 -17.78
CA HIS A 565 14.16 -42.20 -17.79
C HIS A 565 13.94 -43.70 -17.52
N ASP A 566 13.09 -44.04 -16.54
CA ASP A 566 12.85 -45.44 -16.14
C ASP A 566 11.45 -45.97 -16.52
N SER A 567 10.59 -45.14 -17.08
CA SER A 567 9.22 -45.48 -17.49
C SER A 567 8.30 -45.98 -16.36
N LYS A 568 8.67 -45.82 -15.09
CA LYS A 568 7.82 -46.15 -13.95
C LYS A 568 6.91 -44.98 -13.59
N ILE A 569 5.75 -45.30 -13.01
CA ILE A 569 4.90 -44.30 -12.39
C ILE A 569 5.53 -43.90 -11.06
N LYS A 570 5.83 -42.60 -10.91
CA LYS A 570 6.30 -41.99 -9.66
C LYS A 570 5.20 -41.14 -9.06
N LYS A 571 5.02 -41.26 -7.75
CA LYS A 571 4.04 -40.55 -6.95
C LYS A 571 4.72 -39.39 -6.24
N TYR A 572 4.27 -38.17 -6.52
CA TYR A 572 4.81 -36.94 -5.95
C TYR A 572 3.75 -36.19 -5.14
N SER A 573 4.11 -35.85 -3.91
CA SER A 573 3.42 -34.79 -3.17
C SER A 573 3.79 -33.45 -3.78
N THR A 574 2.82 -32.59 -4.06
CA THR A 574 3.06 -31.31 -4.75
C THR A 574 2.47 -30.16 -3.96
N LEU A 575 3.30 -29.15 -3.69
CA LEU A 575 2.89 -27.89 -3.07
C LEU A 575 3.04 -26.74 -4.06
N ILE A 576 2.03 -25.88 -4.13
CA ILE A 576 1.98 -24.74 -5.04
C ILE A 576 1.73 -23.47 -4.23
N PHE A 577 2.74 -22.61 -4.16
CA PHE A 577 2.69 -21.32 -3.48
C PHE A 577 2.35 -20.23 -4.48
N GLY A 578 1.66 -19.19 -4.04
CA GLY A 578 1.32 -18.05 -4.89
C GLY A 578 0.31 -17.12 -4.22
N LEU A 579 0.47 -15.82 -4.44
CA LEU A 579 -0.52 -14.84 -4.02
C LEU A 579 -1.86 -15.03 -4.76
N THR A 580 -2.93 -14.46 -4.22
CA THR A 580 -4.26 -14.49 -4.86
C THR A 580 -4.17 -14.06 -6.33
N ALA A 581 -4.84 -14.79 -7.23
CA ALA A 581 -4.90 -14.52 -8.67
C ALA A 581 -3.54 -14.59 -9.42
N THR A 582 -2.56 -15.33 -8.89
CA THR A 582 -1.29 -15.62 -9.59
C THR A 582 -1.28 -16.94 -10.36
N GLY A 583 -2.28 -17.81 -10.15
CA GLY A 583 -2.36 -19.13 -10.78
C GLY A 583 -2.30 -20.31 -9.79
N LYS A 584 -2.22 -20.05 -8.47
CA LYS A 584 -2.20 -21.08 -7.41
C LYS A 584 -3.36 -22.08 -7.53
N THR A 585 -4.61 -21.61 -7.33
CA THR A 585 -5.82 -22.45 -7.43
C THR A 585 -5.97 -23.07 -8.82
N THR A 586 -5.60 -22.32 -9.87
CA THR A 586 -5.61 -22.83 -11.24
C THR A 586 -4.76 -24.09 -11.36
N HIS A 587 -3.50 -24.06 -10.92
CA HIS A 587 -2.58 -25.19 -11.08
C HIS A 587 -2.77 -26.28 -10.01
N SER A 588 -3.22 -25.95 -8.79
CA SER A 588 -3.60 -26.98 -7.81
C SER A 588 -4.73 -27.86 -8.33
N CYS A 589 -5.71 -27.27 -9.02
CA CYS A 589 -6.88 -27.97 -9.56
C CYS A 589 -6.78 -28.32 -11.07
N HIS A 590 -5.59 -28.23 -11.69
CA HIS A 590 -5.40 -28.56 -13.12
C HIS A 590 -4.99 -30.03 -13.33
N SER A 591 -5.40 -30.67 -14.43
CA SER A 591 -4.97 -32.06 -14.76
C SER A 591 -3.51 -32.15 -15.24
N HIS A 592 -2.96 -31.02 -15.68
CA HIS A 592 -1.68 -30.87 -16.41
C HIS A 592 -1.59 -31.70 -17.68
N ASN A 593 -2.73 -32.18 -18.18
CA ASN A 593 -2.84 -33.07 -19.33
C ASN A 593 -1.95 -34.33 -19.17
N LEU A 594 -1.86 -34.85 -17.95
CA LEU A 594 -1.27 -36.15 -17.68
C LEU A 594 -2.12 -37.26 -18.30
N ASN A 595 -1.48 -38.33 -18.78
CA ASN A 595 -2.15 -39.36 -19.55
C ASN A 595 -2.70 -40.49 -18.66
N GLU A 596 -3.99 -40.39 -18.34
CA GLU A 596 -4.69 -41.39 -17.55
C GLU A 596 -4.64 -42.81 -18.13
N THR A 597 -4.68 -42.95 -19.46
CA THR A 597 -4.61 -44.27 -20.11
C THR A 597 -3.26 -44.95 -19.91
N GLN A 598 -2.24 -44.21 -19.48
CA GLN A 598 -0.90 -44.71 -19.18
C GLN A 598 -0.61 -44.79 -17.68
N GLY A 599 -1.65 -44.66 -16.83
CA GLY A 599 -1.51 -44.74 -15.37
C GLY A 599 -1.02 -43.45 -14.71
N GLU A 600 -0.93 -42.34 -15.45
CA GLU A 600 -0.66 -41.02 -14.87
C GLU A 600 -1.95 -40.38 -14.35
N GLY A 601 -1.85 -39.42 -13.44
CA GLY A 601 -3.02 -38.75 -12.91
C GLY A 601 -2.69 -37.77 -11.81
N ILE A 602 -3.74 -37.14 -11.28
CA ILE A 602 -3.64 -36.20 -10.17
C ILE A 602 -4.73 -36.47 -9.14
N GLU A 603 -4.44 -36.10 -7.90
CA GLU A 603 -5.41 -36.06 -6.82
C GLU A 603 -5.34 -34.67 -6.18
N ILE A 604 -6.44 -33.92 -6.24
CA ILE A 604 -6.57 -32.57 -5.68
C ILE A 604 -6.82 -32.69 -4.18
N VAL A 605 -5.92 -32.12 -3.38
CA VAL A 605 -5.91 -32.26 -1.92
C VAL A 605 -6.42 -30.99 -1.23
N GLN A 606 -5.80 -29.83 -1.51
CA GLN A 606 -6.18 -28.51 -1.01
C GLN A 606 -5.89 -27.43 -2.07
N ASP A 607 -6.60 -26.30 -2.04
CA ASP A 607 -6.32 -25.17 -2.95
C ASP A 607 -5.61 -23.99 -2.29
N ASP A 608 -5.76 -23.83 -0.98
CA ASP A 608 -5.46 -22.55 -0.34
C ASP A 608 -4.53 -22.64 0.88
N PHE A 609 -4.72 -23.63 1.76
CA PHE A 609 -3.99 -23.75 3.02
C PHE A 609 -3.65 -25.19 3.42
N ILE A 610 -2.46 -25.37 4.00
CA ILE A 610 -1.99 -26.62 4.64
C ILE A 610 -1.08 -26.32 5.84
N ALA A 611 -0.95 -27.28 6.77
CA ALA A 611 0.08 -27.29 7.81
C ALA A 611 1.16 -28.33 7.48
N LEU A 612 2.34 -27.88 7.05
CA LEU A 612 3.46 -28.72 6.64
C LEU A 612 4.27 -29.20 7.86
N ARG A 613 4.62 -30.47 7.88
CA ARG A 613 5.40 -31.13 8.94
C ARG A 613 6.84 -31.39 8.50
N LEU A 614 7.69 -31.68 9.49
CA LEU A 614 9.12 -31.94 9.29
C LEU A 614 9.41 -33.15 8.38
N ASP A 615 8.57 -34.18 8.39
CA ASP A 615 8.69 -35.37 7.54
C ASP A 615 8.14 -35.17 6.10
N GLY A 616 7.77 -33.94 5.76
CA GLY A 616 7.18 -33.55 4.49
C GLY A 616 5.72 -33.99 4.31
N SER A 617 5.07 -34.58 5.31
CA SER A 617 3.60 -34.70 5.32
C SER A 617 2.95 -33.33 5.54
N ALA A 618 1.68 -33.18 5.16
CA ALA A 618 0.94 -31.95 5.45
C ALA A 618 -0.52 -32.22 5.77
N PHE A 619 -1.07 -31.48 6.75
CA PHE A 619 -2.49 -31.53 7.07
C PHE A 619 -3.25 -30.49 6.25
N GLY A 620 -4.30 -30.94 5.56
CA GLY A 620 -5.26 -30.03 4.94
C GLY A 620 -6.26 -29.51 5.95
N THR A 621 -6.99 -28.47 5.56
CA THR A 621 -7.87 -27.74 6.49
C THR A 621 -9.32 -27.66 6.08
N GLU A 622 -9.61 -27.56 4.79
CA GLU A 622 -10.95 -27.22 4.30
C GLU A 622 -11.52 -28.33 3.41
N ARG A 623 -12.84 -28.47 3.37
CA ARG A 623 -13.56 -29.31 2.39
C ARG A 623 -14.14 -28.53 1.21
N GLY A 624 -14.36 -27.22 1.41
CA GLY A 624 -14.82 -26.30 0.38
C GLY A 624 -13.73 -25.31 0.01
N PHE A 625 -13.50 -25.14 -1.30
CA PHE A 625 -12.46 -24.25 -1.83
C PHE A 625 -13.06 -22.89 -2.19
N PHE A 626 -12.57 -21.83 -1.53
CA PHE A 626 -13.05 -20.44 -1.69
C PHE A 626 -12.27 -19.69 -2.78
N LEU A 627 -12.61 -19.96 -4.03
CA LEU A 627 -11.90 -19.40 -5.17
C LEU A 627 -12.41 -18.03 -5.60
N LYS A 628 -11.56 -17.32 -6.34
CA LYS A 628 -11.96 -16.16 -7.13
C LYS A 628 -12.59 -16.64 -8.44
N THR A 629 -13.72 -16.06 -8.84
CA THR A 629 -14.47 -16.50 -10.02
C THR A 629 -14.16 -15.69 -11.28
N GLU A 630 -13.49 -14.53 -11.15
CA GLU A 630 -13.09 -13.70 -12.28
C GLU A 630 -12.24 -14.48 -13.29
N GLY A 631 -12.64 -14.47 -14.56
CA GLY A 631 -11.94 -15.13 -15.66
C GLY A 631 -12.08 -16.66 -15.70
N LEU A 632 -13.00 -17.22 -14.91
CA LEU A 632 -13.32 -18.64 -14.95
C LEU A 632 -13.94 -19.00 -16.30
N ASN A 633 -13.32 -19.96 -16.98
CA ASN A 633 -13.72 -20.37 -18.32
C ASN A 633 -13.73 -21.90 -18.43
N HIS A 634 -14.82 -22.46 -18.99
CA HIS A 634 -15.00 -23.90 -19.12
C HIS A 634 -13.93 -24.59 -19.99
N GLU A 635 -13.40 -23.93 -21.01
CA GLU A 635 -12.38 -24.52 -21.90
C GLU A 635 -10.98 -24.49 -21.29
N ILE A 636 -10.66 -23.45 -20.52
CA ILE A 636 -9.32 -23.24 -19.94
C ILE A 636 -9.21 -23.92 -18.58
N GLN A 637 -10.28 -23.93 -17.79
CA GLN A 637 -10.33 -24.43 -16.41
C GLN A 637 -11.53 -25.38 -16.19
N PRO A 638 -11.68 -26.44 -17.01
CA PRO A 638 -12.87 -27.28 -17.00
C PRO A 638 -13.17 -27.92 -15.64
N LEU A 639 -12.14 -28.38 -14.92
CA LEU A 639 -12.33 -29.03 -13.61
C LEU A 639 -12.91 -28.06 -12.57
N ILE A 640 -12.39 -26.83 -12.54
CA ILE A 640 -12.85 -25.80 -11.62
C ILE A 640 -14.25 -25.34 -12.01
N TYR A 641 -14.49 -25.10 -13.30
CA TYR A 641 -15.79 -24.69 -13.81
C TYR A 641 -16.87 -25.73 -13.44
N ASN A 642 -16.62 -27.00 -13.72
CA ASN A 642 -17.57 -28.08 -13.43
C ASN A 642 -17.85 -28.23 -11.94
N ALA A 643 -16.84 -28.05 -11.08
CA ALA A 643 -17.00 -28.13 -9.63
C ALA A 643 -17.82 -26.96 -9.07
N ILE A 644 -17.53 -25.72 -9.48
CA ILE A 644 -18.23 -24.54 -8.92
C ILE A 644 -19.66 -24.36 -9.46
N THR A 645 -19.98 -24.93 -10.63
CA THR A 645 -21.34 -24.90 -11.19
C THR A 645 -22.23 -26.04 -10.67
N GLN A 646 -21.82 -26.79 -9.64
CA GLN A 646 -22.69 -27.76 -8.98
C GLN A 646 -23.74 -27.06 -8.10
N PRO A 647 -24.91 -27.71 -7.83
CA PRO A 647 -25.98 -27.13 -7.03
C PRO A 647 -25.61 -26.79 -5.57
N ASP A 648 -24.59 -27.43 -5.01
CA ASP A 648 -24.05 -27.19 -3.67
C ASP A 648 -22.85 -26.23 -3.65
N GLY A 649 -22.51 -25.63 -4.80
CA GLY A 649 -21.67 -24.44 -4.85
C GLY A 649 -22.37 -23.23 -4.25
N VAL A 650 -21.61 -22.19 -3.89
CA VAL A 650 -22.16 -20.87 -3.51
C VAL A 650 -21.32 -19.77 -4.12
N PHE A 651 -21.95 -18.68 -4.56
CA PHE A 651 -21.29 -17.48 -5.03
C PHE A 651 -21.43 -16.31 -4.06
N GLU A 652 -20.44 -15.43 -4.06
CA GLU A 652 -20.49 -14.14 -3.37
C GLU A 652 -20.01 -13.04 -4.33
N ASN A 653 -20.84 -12.02 -4.54
CA ASN A 653 -20.57 -10.85 -5.38
C ASN A 653 -20.32 -11.17 -6.87
N VAL A 654 -20.86 -12.26 -7.40
CA VAL A 654 -20.85 -12.54 -8.84
C VAL A 654 -22.08 -11.91 -9.48
N LEU A 655 -21.95 -11.34 -10.68
CA LEU A 655 -23.12 -10.84 -11.40
C LEU A 655 -24.00 -12.02 -11.85
N VAL A 656 -25.27 -11.94 -11.47
CA VAL A 656 -26.31 -12.87 -11.91
C VAL A 656 -27.48 -12.04 -12.44
N ASP A 657 -27.96 -12.35 -13.65
CA ASP A 657 -29.10 -11.65 -14.23
C ASP A 657 -30.45 -12.14 -13.68
N TYR A 658 -31.53 -11.48 -14.09
CA TYR A 658 -32.90 -11.82 -13.68
C TYR A 658 -33.36 -13.23 -14.13
N GLN A 659 -32.64 -13.87 -15.05
CA GLN A 659 -32.91 -15.24 -15.52
C GLN A 659 -32.05 -16.28 -14.78
N GLY A 660 -31.13 -15.85 -13.90
CA GLY A 660 -30.21 -16.73 -13.19
C GLY A 660 -28.91 -17.03 -13.94
N ASN A 661 -28.63 -16.39 -15.09
CA ASN A 661 -27.36 -16.56 -15.77
C ASN A 661 -26.23 -15.92 -14.98
N VAL A 662 -25.12 -16.64 -14.85
CA VAL A 662 -23.94 -16.20 -14.10
C VAL A 662 -22.88 -15.66 -15.06
N PHE A 663 -22.36 -14.46 -14.79
CA PHE A 663 -21.36 -13.79 -15.62
C PHE A 663 -20.04 -13.69 -14.86
N PHE A 664 -19.16 -14.68 -15.03
CA PHE A 664 -17.88 -14.77 -14.32
C PHE A 664 -16.85 -13.72 -14.72
N GLU A 665 -16.94 -13.17 -15.93
CA GLU A 665 -16.03 -12.13 -16.42
C GLU A 665 -16.53 -10.71 -16.11
N ASP A 666 -17.77 -10.58 -15.62
CA ASP A 666 -18.37 -9.28 -15.36
C ASP A 666 -17.97 -8.74 -13.98
N ASN A 667 -17.21 -7.64 -14.01
CA ASN A 667 -16.68 -6.98 -12.83
C ASN A 667 -17.54 -5.79 -12.34
N THR A 668 -18.78 -5.62 -12.83
CA THR A 668 -19.66 -4.50 -12.51
C THR A 668 -19.89 -4.35 -11.00
N LEU A 669 -20.06 -5.48 -10.29
CA LEU A 669 -20.21 -5.46 -8.82
C LEU A 669 -18.86 -5.33 -8.10
N THR A 670 -17.85 -6.07 -8.57
CA THR A 670 -16.48 -6.07 -8.04
C THR A 670 -15.59 -6.97 -8.89
N GLY A 671 -14.30 -6.64 -9.00
CA GLY A 671 -13.27 -7.56 -9.48
C GLY A 671 -12.82 -8.62 -8.47
N ASN A 672 -13.60 -8.85 -7.40
CA ASN A 672 -13.33 -9.85 -6.36
C ASN A 672 -14.56 -10.76 -6.13
N GLY A 673 -15.27 -11.12 -7.21
CA GLY A 673 -16.28 -12.18 -7.17
C GLY A 673 -15.68 -13.49 -6.65
N ARG A 674 -16.41 -14.20 -5.79
CA ARG A 674 -15.96 -15.41 -5.12
C ARG A 674 -16.96 -16.55 -5.27
N GLY A 675 -16.46 -17.76 -5.11
CA GLY A 675 -17.27 -18.96 -5.02
C GLY A 675 -16.72 -19.95 -4.00
N ILE A 676 -17.57 -20.82 -3.45
CA ILE A 676 -17.20 -22.00 -2.68
C ILE A 676 -17.58 -23.22 -3.52
N MET A 677 -16.60 -24.01 -3.95
CA MET A 677 -16.81 -25.30 -4.62
C MET A 677 -16.44 -26.44 -3.68
N GLN A 678 -17.16 -27.57 -3.73
CA GLN A 678 -16.81 -28.69 -2.85
C GLN A 678 -15.68 -29.50 -3.47
N LYS A 679 -14.71 -29.92 -2.65
CA LYS A 679 -13.60 -30.77 -3.10
C LYS A 679 -14.09 -32.08 -3.73
N LYS A 680 -15.22 -32.62 -3.28
CA LYS A 680 -15.83 -33.85 -3.84
C LYS A 680 -16.29 -33.68 -5.29
N ASP A 681 -16.60 -32.45 -5.73
CA ASP A 681 -17.17 -32.18 -7.06
C ASP A 681 -16.12 -32.27 -8.18
N PHE A 682 -14.84 -32.39 -7.82
CA PHE A 682 -13.78 -32.80 -8.73
C PHE A 682 -13.86 -34.29 -9.13
N GLY A 683 -14.79 -35.05 -8.54
CA GLY A 683 -15.04 -36.45 -8.88
C GLY A 683 -13.78 -37.32 -8.71
N LYS A 684 -13.41 -38.07 -9.75
CA LYS A 684 -12.22 -38.94 -9.75
C LYS A 684 -10.90 -38.22 -9.50
N TYR A 685 -10.83 -36.91 -9.70
CA TYR A 685 -9.63 -36.10 -9.45
C TYR A 685 -9.52 -35.66 -7.99
N SER A 686 -10.52 -35.91 -7.15
CA SER A 686 -10.46 -35.62 -5.73
C SER A 686 -9.65 -36.69 -5.00
N SER A 687 -8.71 -36.30 -4.13
CA SER A 687 -8.06 -37.26 -3.24
C SER A 687 -9.06 -37.88 -2.26
N GLN A 688 -8.75 -39.06 -1.69
CA GLN A 688 -9.63 -39.66 -0.67
C GLN A 688 -9.72 -38.80 0.60
N GLY A 689 -8.58 -38.38 1.15
CA GLY A 689 -8.50 -37.47 2.29
C GLY A 689 -8.15 -36.04 1.87
N ILE A 690 -7.83 -35.19 2.85
CA ILE A 690 -7.34 -33.82 2.63
C ILE A 690 -5.87 -33.62 3.02
N ASN A 691 -5.17 -34.70 3.38
CA ASN A 691 -3.80 -34.64 3.86
C ASN A 691 -2.82 -35.12 2.78
N ILE A 692 -1.60 -34.61 2.84
CA ILE A 692 -0.46 -35.09 2.08
C ILE A 692 0.29 -36.12 2.95
N PRO A 693 0.58 -37.33 2.42
CA PRO A 693 1.27 -38.36 3.19
C PRO A 693 2.74 -38.00 3.45
N PRO A 694 3.38 -38.64 4.44
CA PRO A 694 4.83 -38.50 4.68
C PRO A 694 5.66 -38.89 3.46
N LEU A 695 6.87 -38.32 3.36
CA LEU A 695 7.74 -38.61 2.21
C LEU A 695 8.30 -40.04 2.21
N SER A 696 8.12 -40.83 3.27
CA SER A 696 8.39 -42.26 3.26
C SER A 696 7.42 -43.06 2.37
N GLU A 697 6.21 -42.55 2.11
CA GLU A 697 5.15 -43.23 1.37
C GLU A 697 5.03 -42.79 -0.11
N VAL A 698 5.85 -41.82 -0.52
CA VAL A 698 5.89 -41.28 -1.88
C VAL A 698 7.32 -41.21 -2.41
N ASP A 699 7.47 -41.03 -3.72
CA ASP A 699 8.78 -40.95 -4.38
C ASP A 699 9.47 -39.60 -4.14
N GLY A 700 8.71 -38.55 -3.86
CA GLY A 700 9.27 -37.26 -3.45
C GLY A 700 8.24 -36.14 -3.33
N MET A 701 8.75 -34.93 -3.10
CA MET A 701 7.97 -33.70 -3.07
C MET A 701 8.41 -32.73 -4.17
N LEU A 702 7.45 -32.16 -4.88
CA LEU A 702 7.66 -31.06 -5.81
C LEU A 702 7.09 -29.77 -5.21
N ILE A 703 7.93 -28.75 -5.07
CA ILE A 703 7.51 -27.44 -4.57
C ILE A 703 7.58 -26.44 -5.71
N PHE A 704 6.43 -25.85 -6.04
CA PHE A 704 6.27 -24.82 -7.06
C PHE A 704 6.00 -23.47 -6.40
N LEU A 705 6.97 -22.57 -6.45
CA LEU A 705 6.88 -21.19 -5.97
C LEU A 705 6.44 -20.31 -7.15
N ILE A 706 5.17 -19.92 -7.19
CA ILE A 706 4.69 -19.03 -8.25
C ILE A 706 5.13 -17.60 -7.96
N THR A 707 5.75 -16.98 -8.96
CA THR A 707 6.02 -15.55 -8.99
C THR A 707 5.37 -14.91 -10.22
N ARG A 708 5.16 -13.60 -10.15
CA ARG A 708 4.82 -12.79 -11.32
C ARG A 708 5.79 -11.63 -11.44
N ARG A 709 6.72 -11.76 -12.36
CA ARG A 709 7.68 -10.71 -12.72
C ARG A 709 7.82 -10.66 -14.22
N ASN A 710 7.36 -9.58 -14.83
CA ASN A 710 7.18 -9.52 -16.28
C ASN A 710 8.47 -9.16 -17.06
N THR A 711 9.57 -8.89 -16.37
CA THR A 711 10.82 -8.37 -16.97
C THR A 711 11.80 -9.48 -17.32
N VAL A 712 12.68 -9.87 -16.40
CA VAL A 712 13.86 -10.74 -16.67
C VAL A 712 13.85 -12.07 -15.91
N VAL A 713 12.88 -12.31 -15.02
CA VAL A 713 12.81 -13.58 -14.29
C VAL A 713 12.46 -14.71 -15.26
N PRO A 714 13.23 -15.82 -15.30
CA PRO A 714 12.94 -16.95 -16.17
C PRO A 714 11.54 -17.52 -15.95
N ILE A 715 10.95 -18.09 -17.00
CA ILE A 715 9.61 -18.67 -16.94
C ILE A 715 9.53 -19.85 -15.95
N ALA A 716 10.59 -20.64 -15.87
CA ALA A 716 10.75 -21.64 -14.83
C ALA A 716 12.24 -21.75 -14.45
N SER A 717 12.51 -21.95 -13.17
CA SER A 717 13.86 -22.19 -12.65
C SER A 717 13.83 -23.35 -11.67
N LYS A 718 14.75 -24.30 -11.81
CA LYS A 718 15.04 -25.30 -10.78
C LYS A 718 16.00 -24.68 -9.76
N LEU A 719 15.60 -24.69 -8.50
CA LEU A 719 16.26 -23.99 -7.41
C LEU A 719 17.08 -24.95 -6.54
N THR A 720 18.14 -24.44 -5.91
CA THR A 720 18.69 -25.06 -4.70
C THR A 720 17.72 -24.89 -3.52
N LEU A 721 17.96 -25.57 -2.41
CA LEU A 721 17.09 -25.46 -1.22
C LEU A 721 17.19 -24.08 -0.57
N GLU A 722 18.38 -23.48 -0.56
CA GLU A 722 18.63 -22.11 -0.11
C GLU A 722 17.90 -21.10 -0.99
N GLN A 723 17.97 -21.27 -2.32
CA GLN A 723 17.24 -20.43 -3.28
C GLN A 723 15.72 -20.60 -3.13
N ALA A 724 15.24 -21.79 -2.79
CA ALA A 724 13.83 -22.04 -2.51
C ALA A 724 13.37 -21.31 -1.24
N ALA A 725 14.14 -21.39 -0.15
CA ALA A 725 13.86 -20.64 1.07
C ALA A 725 13.93 -19.12 0.85
N ALA A 726 14.90 -18.63 0.06
CA ALA A 726 15.01 -17.23 -0.31
C ALA A 726 13.81 -16.78 -1.15
N SER A 727 13.38 -17.59 -2.12
CA SER A 727 12.19 -17.32 -2.94
C SER A 727 10.91 -17.33 -2.12
N PHE A 728 10.80 -18.22 -1.13
CA PHE A 728 9.72 -18.24 -0.16
C PHE A 728 9.68 -16.93 0.66
N MET A 729 10.83 -16.49 1.19
CA MET A 729 10.94 -15.22 1.92
C MET A 729 10.62 -14.01 1.04
N LEU A 730 11.06 -14.00 -0.22
CA LEU A 730 10.78 -12.92 -1.15
C LEU A 730 9.29 -12.85 -1.53
N GLY A 731 8.64 -14.00 -1.75
CA GLY A 731 7.22 -14.11 -2.09
C GLY A 731 6.75 -13.11 -3.15
N GLU A 732 7.54 -12.97 -4.22
CA GLU A 732 7.39 -11.88 -5.17
C GLU A 732 6.19 -12.08 -6.10
N SER A 733 5.41 -11.02 -6.30
CA SER A 733 4.31 -10.98 -7.25
C SER A 733 4.10 -9.55 -7.76
N ILE A 734 3.01 -9.37 -8.50
CA ILE A 734 2.40 -8.08 -8.77
C ILE A 734 1.09 -7.94 -7.97
N GLU A 735 0.78 -6.72 -7.55
CA GLU A 735 -0.50 -6.37 -6.98
C GLU A 735 -1.60 -6.54 -8.04
N THR A 736 -2.76 -7.04 -7.63
CA THR A 736 -3.87 -7.28 -8.56
C THR A 736 -4.97 -6.24 -8.34
N SER A 737 -5.75 -5.98 -9.38
CA SER A 737 -6.92 -5.09 -9.30
C SER A 737 -7.91 -5.52 -8.22
N GLY A 738 -8.06 -6.83 -7.99
CA GLY A 738 -8.94 -7.35 -6.93
C GLY A 738 -8.41 -7.19 -5.51
N SER A 739 -7.11 -6.94 -5.33
CA SER A 739 -6.50 -6.66 -4.02
C SER A 739 -6.49 -5.16 -3.72
N ASN A 740 -5.95 -4.35 -4.64
CA ASN A 740 -5.99 -2.90 -4.59
C ASN A 740 -6.01 -2.34 -6.02
N PRO A 741 -7.18 -1.90 -6.53
CA PRO A 741 -7.32 -1.39 -7.89
C PRO A 741 -6.32 -0.29 -8.26
N LYS A 742 -5.92 0.54 -7.27
CA LYS A 742 -5.05 1.71 -7.49
C LYS A 742 -3.58 1.35 -7.63
N ARG A 743 -3.18 0.14 -7.22
CA ARG A 743 -1.79 -0.34 -7.22
C ARG A 743 -1.59 -1.51 -8.18
N ALA A 744 -2.62 -1.87 -8.95
CA ALA A 744 -2.60 -3.03 -9.83
C ALA A 744 -1.39 -2.98 -10.80
N GLY A 745 -0.60 -4.05 -10.83
CA GLY A 745 0.60 -4.16 -11.66
C GLY A 745 1.88 -3.59 -11.04
N GLU A 746 1.85 -3.08 -9.80
CA GLU A 746 3.04 -2.80 -8.99
C GLU A 746 3.63 -4.09 -8.41
N SER A 747 4.94 -4.14 -8.20
CA SER A 747 5.59 -5.26 -7.54
C SER A 747 5.23 -5.30 -6.05
N VAL A 748 4.94 -6.50 -5.54
CA VAL A 748 4.68 -6.74 -4.11
C VAL A 748 5.48 -7.95 -3.64
N ARG A 749 5.86 -7.92 -2.37
CA ARG A 749 6.57 -9.01 -1.68
C ARG A 749 5.85 -9.33 -0.39
N VAL A 750 5.53 -10.61 -0.19
CA VAL A 750 4.81 -11.11 1.00
C VAL A 750 5.41 -12.45 1.34
N VAL A 751 6.06 -12.58 2.51
CA VAL A 751 6.72 -13.83 2.95
C VAL A 751 5.77 -15.02 2.82
N GLY A 752 6.24 -16.08 2.14
CA GLY A 752 5.49 -17.30 1.87
C GLY A 752 4.22 -17.09 1.04
N THR A 753 4.06 -15.93 0.41
CA THR A 753 2.79 -15.47 -0.19
C THR A 753 1.62 -15.49 0.81
N ASN A 754 1.93 -15.29 2.09
CA ASN A 754 1.02 -15.46 3.23
C ASN A 754 0.86 -14.14 4.02
N PRO A 755 -0.18 -13.32 3.74
CA PRO A 755 -0.40 -12.06 4.45
C PRO A 755 -1.04 -12.23 5.83
N PHE A 756 -1.08 -13.45 6.38
CA PHE A 756 -1.76 -13.80 7.63
C PHE A 756 -0.81 -14.27 8.73
N ILE A 757 0.50 -14.11 8.52
CA ILE A 757 1.53 -14.48 9.49
C ILE A 757 1.34 -13.65 10.78
N ILE A 758 1.32 -14.35 11.92
CA ILE A 758 1.37 -13.74 13.26
C ILE A 758 2.76 -13.99 13.83
N GLY A 759 3.42 -12.93 14.29
CA GLY A 759 4.76 -12.95 14.87
C GLY A 759 5.88 -12.74 13.85
N ASP A 760 7.11 -13.17 14.20
CA ASP A 760 8.30 -12.96 13.37
C ASP A 760 8.27 -13.80 12.09
N GLU A 761 8.28 -13.12 10.94
CA GLU A 761 8.32 -13.72 9.61
C GLU A 761 9.63 -14.45 9.32
N SER A 762 10.74 -14.09 9.97
CA SER A 762 12.05 -14.75 9.78
C SER A 762 11.96 -16.24 10.15
N LYS A 763 11.18 -16.56 11.20
CA LYS A 763 10.93 -17.94 11.65
C LYS A 763 10.20 -18.78 10.61
N GLU A 764 9.36 -18.17 9.77
CA GLU A 764 8.67 -18.90 8.69
C GLU A 764 9.67 -19.42 7.67
N GLY A 765 10.67 -18.60 7.31
CA GLY A 765 11.75 -18.99 6.40
C GLY A 765 12.68 -20.04 6.98
N GLU A 766 13.01 -19.93 8.27
CA GLU A 766 13.84 -20.92 8.99
C GLU A 766 13.16 -22.27 9.05
N ILE A 767 11.91 -22.34 9.54
CA ILE A 767 11.15 -23.60 9.62
C ILE A 767 10.99 -24.22 8.22
N PHE A 768 10.70 -23.39 7.21
CA PHE A 768 10.59 -23.87 5.83
C PHE A 768 11.91 -24.50 5.37
N TYR A 769 13.03 -23.82 5.59
CA TYR A 769 14.35 -24.32 5.22
C TYR A 769 14.73 -25.61 5.96
N ASP A 770 14.42 -25.71 7.25
CA ASP A 770 14.65 -26.93 8.04
C ASP A 770 13.88 -28.13 7.47
N ILE A 771 12.61 -27.94 7.09
CA ILE A 771 11.79 -28.97 6.42
C ILE A 771 12.42 -29.39 5.09
N LEU A 772 12.92 -28.44 4.30
CA LEU A 772 13.62 -28.75 3.04
C LEU A 772 14.89 -29.56 3.28
N MET A 773 15.69 -29.17 4.27
CA MET A 773 16.99 -29.77 4.56
C MET A 773 16.87 -31.19 5.11
N GLU A 774 15.91 -31.43 6.01
CA GLU A 774 15.61 -32.78 6.52
C GLU A 774 15.24 -33.73 5.38
N ASN A 775 14.60 -33.21 4.33
CA ASN A 775 14.09 -33.98 3.20
C ASN A 775 14.88 -33.77 1.89
N LYS A 776 16.13 -33.28 1.96
CA LYS A 776 16.92 -32.85 0.79
C LYS A 776 17.10 -33.90 -0.32
N GLY A 777 16.99 -35.19 0.01
CA GLY A 777 17.09 -36.29 -0.96
C GLY A 777 15.80 -36.55 -1.77
N LYS A 778 14.66 -36.01 -1.32
CA LYS A 778 13.33 -36.25 -1.90
C LYS A 778 12.59 -34.99 -2.34
N VAL A 779 13.05 -33.80 -1.95
CA VAL A 779 12.40 -32.53 -2.31
C VAL A 779 13.08 -31.87 -3.51
N LYS A 780 12.29 -31.45 -4.50
CA LYS A 780 12.74 -30.63 -5.64
C LYS A 780 11.92 -29.34 -5.68
N CYS A 781 12.60 -28.19 -5.72
CA CYS A 781 11.97 -26.86 -5.68
C CYS A 781 12.13 -26.12 -7.02
N PHE A 782 11.08 -25.40 -7.41
CA PHE A 782 11.03 -24.67 -8.66
C PHE A 782 10.37 -23.30 -8.47
N LEU A 783 10.94 -22.27 -9.11
CA LEU A 783 10.30 -20.96 -9.28
C LEU A 783 9.55 -20.95 -10.61
N LEU A 784 8.26 -20.68 -10.60
CA LEU A 784 7.43 -20.61 -11.81
C LEU A 784 6.94 -19.17 -12.03
N ASN A 785 7.44 -18.50 -13.06
CA ASN A 785 6.98 -17.16 -13.41
C ASN A 785 5.75 -17.23 -14.30
N THR A 786 4.56 -17.14 -13.69
CA THR A 786 3.27 -17.12 -14.40
C THR A 786 2.91 -15.74 -14.95
N GLY A 787 3.82 -14.75 -14.78
CA GLY A 787 3.68 -13.42 -15.32
C GLY A 787 3.97 -13.39 -16.82
N GLY A 788 5.22 -13.68 -17.17
CA GLY A 788 5.78 -13.60 -18.51
C GLY A 788 7.15 -12.91 -18.50
N ILE A 789 7.68 -12.61 -19.67
CA ILE A 789 9.00 -12.00 -19.82
C ILE A 789 8.98 -10.89 -20.89
N GLY A 790 10.00 -10.04 -20.93
CA GLY A 790 10.19 -9.09 -22.02
C GLY A 790 9.39 -7.79 -21.88
N GLU A 791 8.76 -7.53 -20.74
CA GLU A 791 8.10 -6.26 -20.48
C GLU A 791 9.14 -5.14 -20.39
N ILE A 792 8.86 -4.02 -21.06
CA ILE A 792 9.59 -2.77 -20.89
C ILE A 792 8.57 -1.73 -20.51
N ARG A 793 8.64 -1.28 -19.27
CA ARG A 793 8.02 -0.04 -18.84
C ARG A 793 9.09 1.04 -18.89
N GLU A 794 8.91 1.98 -19.80
CA GLU A 794 9.68 3.21 -19.77
C GLU A 794 8.93 4.12 -18.85
N ILE A 795 9.65 4.61 -17.87
CA ILE A 795 9.10 5.59 -16.98
C ILE A 795 9.42 6.89 -17.67
N GLN A 796 8.39 7.47 -18.26
CA GLN A 796 8.52 8.80 -18.82
C GLN A 796 9.01 9.73 -17.71
N PRO A 797 9.74 10.78 -18.06
CA PRO A 797 10.30 11.59 -17.00
C PRO A 797 9.21 12.33 -16.18
N ASP A 798 7.95 12.39 -16.66
CA ASP A 798 6.71 12.70 -15.91
C ASP A 798 6.27 11.60 -14.89
N GLY A 799 7.10 10.60 -14.60
CA GLY A 799 6.79 9.47 -13.71
C GLY A 799 5.71 8.51 -14.25
N THR A 800 5.08 8.79 -15.38
CA THR A 800 4.12 7.86 -15.98
C THR A 800 4.87 6.65 -16.53
N LYS A 801 4.41 5.47 -16.11
CA LYS A 801 4.98 4.20 -16.56
C LYS A 801 4.34 3.86 -17.91
N ILE A 802 4.93 4.33 -19.00
CA ILE A 802 4.52 3.92 -20.33
C ILE A 802 5.02 2.51 -20.60
N LEU A 803 4.07 1.64 -20.93
CA LEU A 803 4.36 0.30 -21.41
C LEU A 803 4.89 0.38 -22.86
N LYS A 804 6.21 0.53 -23.03
CA LYS A 804 6.86 0.50 -24.36
C LYS A 804 6.75 -0.87 -25.01
N ARG A 805 6.80 -1.92 -24.19
CA ARG A 805 6.65 -3.29 -24.65
C ARG A 805 5.78 -4.07 -23.68
N LYS A 806 4.69 -4.62 -24.21
CA LYS A 806 3.85 -5.57 -23.49
C LYS A 806 4.64 -6.83 -23.15
N VAL A 807 4.41 -7.34 -21.94
CA VAL A 807 4.92 -8.64 -21.51
C VAL A 807 4.53 -9.74 -22.51
N SER A 808 5.49 -10.60 -22.86
CA SER A 808 5.22 -11.89 -23.50
C SER A 808 4.76 -12.86 -22.41
N ARG A 809 3.45 -12.91 -22.20
CA ARG A 809 2.82 -13.76 -21.18
C ARG A 809 2.94 -15.23 -21.53
N ILE A 810 3.16 -16.05 -20.51
CA ILE A 810 3.04 -17.50 -20.64
C ILE A 810 1.58 -17.93 -20.50
N PRO A 811 1.00 -18.62 -21.49
CA PRO A 811 -0.33 -19.21 -21.38
C PRO A 811 -0.38 -20.33 -20.33
N ILE A 812 -1.54 -20.52 -19.69
CA ILE A 812 -1.78 -21.61 -18.72
C ILE A 812 -1.42 -22.98 -19.31
N LYS A 813 -1.75 -23.23 -20.58
CA LYS A 813 -1.45 -24.50 -21.28
C LYS A 813 0.06 -24.77 -21.40
N GLU A 814 0.86 -23.74 -21.64
CA GLU A 814 2.32 -23.87 -21.73
C GLU A 814 2.92 -24.08 -20.34
N MET A 815 2.49 -23.31 -19.33
CA MET A 815 2.94 -23.51 -17.94
C MET A 815 2.54 -24.90 -17.41
N ALA A 816 1.34 -25.38 -17.76
CA ALA A 816 0.91 -26.74 -17.43
C ALA A 816 1.79 -27.81 -18.10
N SER A 817 2.32 -27.55 -19.30
CA SER A 817 3.26 -28.44 -19.98
C SER A 817 4.65 -28.43 -19.36
N ILE A 818 5.10 -27.27 -18.85
CA ILE A 818 6.32 -27.19 -18.03
C ILE A 818 6.15 -28.02 -16.75
N ILE A 819 5.05 -27.83 -16.01
CA ILE A 819 4.77 -28.62 -14.79
C ILE A 819 4.72 -30.12 -15.12
N ARG A 820 4.06 -30.53 -16.21
CA ARG A 820 4.04 -31.93 -16.69
C ARG A 820 5.46 -32.45 -16.97
N GLY A 821 6.28 -31.65 -17.66
CA GLY A 821 7.68 -32.00 -17.93
C GLY A 821 8.50 -32.18 -16.66
N ILE A 822 8.31 -31.30 -15.67
CA ILE A 822 8.95 -31.43 -14.35
C ILE A 822 8.53 -32.73 -13.66
N THR A 823 7.23 -33.04 -13.66
CA THR A 823 6.70 -34.24 -12.99
C THR A 823 7.16 -35.54 -13.64
N ARG A 824 7.47 -35.52 -14.95
CA ARG A 824 8.00 -36.67 -15.70
C ARG A 824 9.53 -36.74 -15.70
N ASP A 825 10.22 -35.76 -15.10
CA ASP A 825 11.67 -35.54 -15.24
C ASP A 825 12.14 -35.50 -16.71
N SER A 826 11.30 -34.99 -17.63
CA SER A 826 11.57 -35.01 -19.08
C SER A 826 12.20 -33.72 -19.62
N ILE A 827 12.43 -32.73 -18.76
CA ILE A 827 12.98 -31.43 -19.16
C ILE A 827 14.49 -31.53 -19.32
N GLU A 828 14.99 -31.07 -20.47
CA GLU A 828 16.41 -30.79 -20.65
C GLU A 828 16.73 -29.43 -20.01
N TRP A 829 17.55 -29.44 -18.96
CA TRP A 829 17.94 -28.24 -18.20
C TRP A 829 19.29 -27.68 -18.67
N GLU A 830 19.45 -26.37 -18.59
CA GLU A 830 20.74 -25.69 -18.79
C GLU A 830 20.99 -24.66 -17.67
N SER A 831 22.25 -24.31 -17.44
CA SER A 831 22.62 -23.33 -16.43
C SER A 831 22.17 -21.93 -16.85
N GLU A 832 21.55 -21.23 -15.91
CA GLU A 832 21.08 -19.87 -16.09
C GLU A 832 22.21 -18.88 -15.72
N PRO A 833 22.53 -17.91 -16.59
CA PRO A 833 23.74 -17.10 -16.45
C PRO A 833 23.69 -16.01 -15.38
N PHE A 834 22.53 -15.70 -14.78
CA PHE A 834 22.35 -14.49 -13.97
C PHE A 834 22.11 -14.77 -12.48
N PHE A 835 21.24 -15.71 -12.15
CA PHE A 835 20.72 -16.01 -10.82
C PHE A 835 21.27 -17.33 -10.25
N GLY A 836 22.17 -18.01 -10.97
CA GLY A 836 22.75 -19.28 -10.52
C GLY A 836 21.70 -20.39 -10.37
N THR A 837 20.66 -20.38 -11.21
CA THR A 837 19.62 -21.42 -11.25
C THR A 837 19.79 -22.30 -12.49
N MET A 838 18.95 -23.33 -12.65
CA MET A 838 18.83 -24.04 -13.93
C MET A 838 17.53 -23.66 -14.61
N ILE A 839 17.55 -23.39 -15.92
CA ILE A 839 16.37 -23.07 -16.73
C ILE A 839 16.07 -24.17 -17.75
N PRO A 840 14.81 -24.34 -18.16
CA PRO A 840 14.45 -25.33 -19.17
C PRO A 840 14.96 -24.90 -20.56
N ARG A 841 15.84 -25.72 -21.14
CA ARG A 841 16.28 -25.59 -22.54
C ARG A 841 15.22 -26.13 -23.50
N LYS A 842 14.61 -27.27 -23.15
CA LYS A 842 13.60 -27.94 -23.98
C LYS A 842 12.49 -28.54 -23.12
N VAL A 843 11.25 -28.29 -23.53
CA VAL A 843 10.03 -28.81 -22.90
C VAL A 843 9.10 -29.29 -24.00
N GLU A 844 8.56 -30.50 -23.85
CA GLU A 844 7.63 -31.08 -24.82
C GLU A 844 6.38 -30.18 -24.98
N GLY A 845 6.11 -29.78 -26.22
CA GLY A 845 4.94 -28.95 -26.55
C GLY A 845 5.09 -27.46 -26.21
N VAL A 846 6.29 -26.99 -25.83
CA VAL A 846 6.55 -25.57 -25.55
C VAL A 846 7.80 -25.10 -26.31
N ASP A 847 7.63 -24.06 -27.13
CA ASP A 847 8.77 -23.37 -27.76
C ASP A 847 9.42 -22.42 -26.75
N MET A 848 10.43 -22.94 -26.04
CA MET A 848 11.17 -22.20 -25.02
C MET A 848 11.91 -20.98 -25.59
N THR A 849 12.21 -20.96 -26.90
CA THR A 849 12.92 -19.83 -27.51
C THR A 849 12.10 -18.55 -27.47
N LYS A 850 10.77 -18.63 -27.33
CA LYS A 850 9.88 -17.47 -27.14
C LYS A 850 10.20 -16.68 -25.89
N TYR A 851 10.79 -17.33 -24.88
CA TYR A 851 11.00 -16.75 -23.56
C TYR A 851 12.46 -16.41 -23.27
N ASN A 852 13.33 -16.43 -24.29
CA ASN A 852 14.73 -16.05 -24.12
C ASN A 852 14.86 -14.52 -23.91
N PRO A 853 15.39 -14.04 -22.76
CA PRO A 853 15.56 -12.61 -22.50
C PRO A 853 16.36 -11.86 -23.58
N ALA A 854 17.32 -12.52 -24.24
CA ALA A 854 18.16 -11.92 -25.28
C ALA A 854 17.38 -11.52 -26.55
N LYS A 855 16.16 -12.05 -26.74
CA LYS A 855 15.26 -11.61 -27.83
C LYS A 855 14.57 -10.27 -27.51
N PHE A 856 14.53 -9.88 -26.24
CA PHE A 856 13.79 -8.70 -25.77
C PHE A 856 14.70 -7.54 -25.38
N TYR A 857 15.94 -7.83 -24.98
CA TYR A 857 16.85 -6.86 -24.38
C TYR A 857 18.22 -6.91 -25.04
N SER A 858 18.86 -5.75 -25.22
CA SER A 858 20.29 -5.70 -25.52
C SER A 858 21.10 -6.29 -24.36
N PRO A 859 22.32 -6.82 -24.59
CA PRO A 859 23.15 -7.39 -23.52
C PRO A 859 23.36 -6.42 -22.35
N LYS A 860 23.55 -5.13 -22.66
CA LYS A 860 23.67 -4.07 -21.64
C LYS A 860 22.39 -3.91 -20.82
N LYS A 861 21.23 -3.79 -21.48
CA LYS A 861 19.95 -3.58 -20.78
C LYS A 861 19.54 -4.79 -19.95
N LEU A 862 19.81 -5.99 -20.45
CA LEU A 862 19.58 -7.23 -19.71
C LEU A 862 20.39 -7.25 -18.41
N LYS A 863 21.68 -6.93 -18.48
CA LYS A 863 22.54 -6.84 -17.29
C LYS A 863 22.02 -5.81 -16.28
N GLU A 864 21.64 -4.62 -16.73
CA GLU A 864 21.06 -3.58 -15.86
C GLU A 864 19.80 -4.06 -15.12
N LEU A 865 18.86 -4.70 -15.83
CA LEU A 865 17.61 -5.20 -15.23
C LEU A 865 17.87 -6.35 -14.24
N VAL A 866 18.83 -7.23 -14.54
CA VAL A 866 19.24 -8.32 -13.66
C VAL A 866 19.87 -7.78 -12.38
N GLU A 867 20.85 -6.88 -12.48
CA GLU A 867 21.52 -6.30 -11.31
C GLU A 867 20.54 -5.50 -10.45
N SER A 868 19.65 -4.72 -11.08
CA SER A 868 18.57 -4.02 -10.37
C SER A 868 17.69 -5.00 -9.58
N LEU A 869 17.29 -6.12 -10.18
CA LEU A 869 16.46 -7.10 -9.48
C LEU A 869 17.22 -7.82 -8.36
N LYS A 870 18.51 -8.11 -8.55
CA LYS A 870 19.36 -8.69 -7.50
C LYS A 870 19.48 -7.74 -6.30
N GLU A 871 19.69 -6.45 -6.55
CA GLU A 871 19.76 -5.44 -5.49
C GLU A 871 18.43 -5.37 -4.72
N GLU A 872 17.30 -5.24 -5.43
CA GLU A 872 15.99 -5.21 -4.78
C GLU A 872 15.72 -6.43 -3.88
N ARG A 873 16.17 -7.62 -4.31
CA ARG A 873 16.05 -8.86 -3.54
C ARG A 873 16.96 -8.83 -2.30
N ARG A 874 18.20 -8.35 -2.44
CA ARG A 874 19.16 -8.23 -1.33
C ARG A 874 18.65 -7.25 -0.27
N GLU A 875 18.21 -6.07 -0.69
CA GLU A 875 17.65 -5.04 0.20
C GLU A 875 16.44 -5.58 0.97
N TYR A 876 15.53 -6.27 0.27
CA TYR A 876 14.35 -6.84 0.93
C TYR A 876 14.71 -7.94 1.92
N LEU A 877 15.64 -8.85 1.59
CA LEU A 877 16.04 -9.93 2.51
C LEU A 877 16.85 -9.40 3.71
N ALA A 878 17.59 -8.30 3.54
CA ALA A 878 18.38 -7.68 4.62
C ALA A 878 17.52 -7.13 5.77
N GLN A 879 16.23 -6.84 5.53
CA GLN A 879 15.33 -6.36 6.59
C GLN A 879 15.04 -7.43 7.66
N PHE A 880 15.21 -8.73 7.33
CA PHE A 880 14.99 -9.84 8.25
C PHE A 880 16.28 -10.14 9.03
N LYS A 881 16.52 -9.39 10.11
CA LYS A 881 17.76 -9.48 10.89
C LYS A 881 18.11 -10.91 11.33
N ASN A 882 17.11 -11.66 11.77
CA ASN A 882 17.28 -13.01 12.33
C ASN A 882 17.41 -14.10 11.25
N LEU A 883 17.12 -13.81 9.99
CA LEU A 883 17.16 -14.82 8.92
C LEU A 883 18.60 -15.26 8.61
N ASP A 884 18.82 -16.56 8.41
CA ASP A 884 20.13 -17.13 8.09
C ASP A 884 20.75 -16.52 6.81
N ASP A 885 22.04 -16.22 6.85
CA ASP A 885 22.78 -15.61 5.74
C ASP A 885 22.80 -16.49 4.48
N LYS A 886 22.75 -17.81 4.62
CA LYS A 886 22.62 -18.75 3.48
C LYS A 886 21.35 -18.48 2.68
N ILE A 887 20.27 -18.08 3.36
CA ILE A 887 19.00 -17.72 2.73
C ILE A 887 19.11 -16.31 2.15
N LYS A 888 19.65 -15.34 2.90
CA LYS A 888 19.79 -13.94 2.45
C LYS A 888 20.63 -13.81 1.17
N PHE A 889 21.64 -14.66 1.00
CA PHE A 889 22.62 -14.56 -0.07
C PHE A 889 22.50 -15.65 -1.15
N ALA A 890 21.39 -16.40 -1.17
CA ALA A 890 21.20 -17.54 -2.08
C ALA A 890 21.21 -17.21 -3.59
N PHE A 891 21.02 -15.94 -3.96
CA PHE A 891 20.97 -15.47 -5.35
C PHE A 891 22.15 -14.58 -5.76
N GLN A 892 23.21 -14.49 -4.94
CA GLN A 892 24.37 -13.64 -5.21
C GLN A 892 25.22 -14.17 -6.37
#